data_AF-A0A1Y6EJT4-F1
#
_entry.id   AF-A0A1Y6EJT4-F1
#
_cell.length_a   1.000
_cell.length_b   1.000
_cell.length_c   1.000
_cell.angle_alpha   90.00
_cell.angle_beta   90.00
_cell.angle_gamma   90.00
#
_symmetry.space_group_name_H-M   'P 1'
#
loop_
_entity.id
_entity.type
_entity.pdbx_description
1 polymer ?
#
loop_
_entity_poly.entity_id
_entity_poly.type
_entity_poly.pdbx_seq_one_letter_code
_entity_poly.pdbx_strand_id
1 'polypeptide(L)'
;MIKDLLRWVAPGVLTVAGGTAVALAMTTPAMVETLEQQGRDAMHRAGAEWAHVSVTGRNVLLTGTTSSDAEKNAAVAELSLISGLAAVDETVTVAPLASPYRLNVAVEGGRVSLFGSVPNEELRQQLLRDHDVADADLQIRSGQPDEALWRNGVEFAFSQAAHVDDGYFELSGLTLNAVGRARSEKALGELDIALAALPAGISAGTIALEPMRVTPYTWRAEFDGNRIAISGHVPEEQVADRLRTADVSGIPVATGLSLASGAPDGFAEQTKLLVEQLARLEQGEARITDGVSLLVGVPPTVEVAQAVNDAMSGTNSIVQLSAPRVADYWVSINRQSGGALVFDGYVPDEPTRDAFADIAGADVSFLKYGGGAPGYYRSTVDLGLELLGHLSEGRFSLSGGTVSISGVALSPTDYRSATSLLSTGLPQGVTLASQEIQAPRAANYTFAVRRDAGGSVTLEGLLPDPALESALLTAAGARATSTVTFASGEPQNFAAAAEQAIAFIPWLRSGKIAFDGDVWTIEGEPNSAIDQGSIETEFAVRGLASSRWTLALTEAPQAPGFADPYLWSAERLPDGSFLFAGNVPAASLQAWLKVHVGTRVADTSRVANGAPPEFAQHVRAAVAALMALEEGRVVFDGDTWAVSGTAADAAARTAATELVASFATLDGAAISIPAAAPSLPYAWSATKTSAGVALEGAVPAESLQRFLAVRAGAEVEDRTEVRADAPDGFASDVLQAMDVLALLRDGRVAFDGNQWVASGNALAPGAIAAATEVLGTNAPAWRLTLSDPEAVESQTAVSPAEPTDAASQPPGVATVTEPTVSREEPVPAPVTPQTSAADLAQCRARLAELSAHNAILFQSGAAIIAASATAELDAFAQALLLCPDSMVDVEGHTDSDGDDQQNLALSVARAEAVVTALIERGVSGDRLYAIGYGESRPVADNATADGKRQNRRIVVSIRGADEEG
;
A
#
# COMPACT_ATOMS: atom_id res chain seq x y z
N MET A 1 91.03 -65.95 109.48
CA MET A 1 90.34 -66.74 108.44
C MET A 1 89.04 -66.07 107.93
N ILE A 2 88.05 -65.70 108.77
CA ILE A 2 86.82 -65.01 108.28
C ILE A 2 87.08 -63.58 107.76
N LYS A 3 88.04 -62.85 108.33
CA LYS A 3 88.44 -61.50 107.86
C LYS A 3 89.09 -61.49 106.47
N ASP A 4 89.74 -62.58 106.05
CA ASP A 4 90.39 -62.67 104.73
C ASP A 4 89.42 -63.06 103.62
N LEU A 5 88.33 -63.77 103.94
CA LEU A 5 87.27 -64.14 103.00
C LEU A 5 86.49 -62.89 102.52
N LEU A 6 86.20 -61.94 103.43
CA LEU A 6 85.49 -60.70 103.09
C LEU A 6 86.27 -59.81 102.12
N ARG A 7 87.61 -59.88 102.12
CA ARG A 7 88.48 -59.04 101.28
C ARG A 7 88.38 -59.35 99.79
N TRP A 8 87.94 -60.57 99.44
CA TRP A 8 87.78 -61.03 98.06
C TRP A 8 86.31 -61.20 97.63
N VAL A 9 85.41 -61.49 98.58
CA VAL A 9 83.97 -61.63 98.31
C VAL A 9 83.29 -60.27 98.11
N ALA A 10 83.66 -59.23 98.89
CA ALA A 10 83.01 -57.93 98.80
C ALA A 10 83.16 -57.23 97.43
N PRO A 11 84.35 -57.21 96.77
CA PRO A 11 84.47 -56.68 95.41
C PRO A 11 83.67 -57.49 94.40
N GLY A 12 83.71 -58.82 94.46
CA GLY A 12 82.97 -59.69 93.54
C GLY A 12 81.45 -59.50 93.64
N VAL A 13 80.91 -59.37 94.85
CA VAL A 13 79.49 -59.07 95.07
C VAL A 13 79.14 -57.65 94.60
N LEU A 14 80.01 -56.66 94.80
CA LEU A 14 79.80 -55.29 94.30
C LEU A 14 79.82 -55.20 92.77
N THR A 15 80.72 -55.92 92.10
CA THR A 15 80.80 -55.93 90.64
C THR A 15 79.64 -56.69 90.02
N VAL A 16 79.22 -57.80 90.62
CA VAL A 16 78.04 -58.55 90.16
C VAL A 16 76.77 -57.74 90.44
N ALA A 17 76.57 -57.22 91.66
CA ALA A 17 75.39 -56.41 91.98
C ALA A 17 75.35 -55.11 91.15
N GLY A 18 76.49 -54.43 91.00
CA GLY A 18 76.61 -53.22 90.19
C GLY A 18 76.44 -53.50 88.69
N GLY A 19 77.05 -54.55 88.16
CA GLY A 19 76.90 -54.97 86.76
C GLY A 19 75.48 -55.44 86.44
N THR A 20 74.85 -56.19 87.33
CA THR A 20 73.45 -56.59 87.22
C THR A 20 72.51 -55.39 87.29
N ALA A 21 72.76 -54.42 88.17
CA ALA A 21 71.97 -53.19 88.25
C ALA A 21 72.08 -52.34 86.97
N VAL A 22 73.27 -52.23 86.37
CA VAL A 22 73.49 -51.52 85.10
C VAL A 22 72.84 -52.27 83.93
N ALA A 23 72.96 -53.60 83.87
CA ALA A 23 72.30 -54.41 82.83
C ALA A 23 70.77 -54.31 82.91
N LEU A 24 70.20 -54.35 84.12
CA LEU A 24 68.78 -54.10 84.34
C LEU A 24 68.40 -52.68 83.91
N ALA A 25 69.16 -51.66 84.29
CA ALA A 25 68.88 -50.27 83.91
C ALA A 25 68.92 -50.05 82.37
N MET A 26 69.78 -50.78 81.65
CA MET A 26 69.88 -50.68 80.18
C MET A 26 68.84 -51.51 79.43
N THR A 27 68.34 -52.62 80.00
CA THR A 27 67.41 -53.54 79.31
C THR A 27 65.94 -53.29 79.65
N THR A 28 65.65 -52.69 80.82
CA THR A 28 64.27 -52.42 81.26
C THR A 28 63.51 -51.48 80.31
N PRO A 29 64.08 -50.37 79.78
CA PRO A 29 63.36 -49.49 78.86
C PRO A 29 62.94 -50.19 77.55
N ALA A 30 63.84 -50.98 76.94
CA ALA A 30 63.56 -51.70 75.69
C ALA A 30 62.51 -52.81 75.88
N MET A 31 62.51 -53.48 77.04
CA MET A 31 61.49 -54.47 77.39
C MET A 31 60.12 -53.82 77.59
N VAL A 32 60.05 -52.70 78.31
CA VAL A 32 58.80 -51.93 78.52
C VAL A 32 58.21 -51.49 77.19
N GLU A 33 59.03 -50.89 76.32
CA GLU A 33 58.59 -50.44 74.99
C GLU A 33 58.09 -51.60 74.11
N THR A 34 58.75 -52.76 74.17
CA THR A 34 58.31 -53.97 73.44
C THR A 34 56.98 -54.51 73.97
N LEU A 35 56.81 -54.58 75.29
CA LEU A 35 55.56 -55.05 75.91
C LEU A 35 54.41 -54.08 75.69
N GLU A 36 54.70 -52.77 75.67
CA GLU A 36 53.70 -51.75 75.39
C GLU A 36 53.25 -51.80 73.92
N GLN A 37 54.18 -52.02 72.98
CA GLN A 37 53.84 -52.25 71.57
C GLN A 37 53.00 -53.53 71.38
N GLN A 38 53.39 -54.64 72.01
CA GLN A 38 52.60 -55.87 71.97
C GLN A 38 51.22 -55.71 72.61
N GLY A 39 51.12 -54.89 73.66
CA GLY A 39 49.87 -54.49 74.31
C GLY A 39 48.96 -53.72 73.37
N ARG A 40 49.48 -52.72 72.66
CA ARG A 40 48.75 -52.00 71.60
C ARG A 40 48.28 -52.94 70.50
N ASP A 41 49.16 -53.82 70.01
CA ASP A 41 48.80 -54.79 68.97
C ASP A 41 47.70 -55.77 69.44
N ALA A 42 47.70 -56.13 70.73
CA ALA A 42 46.65 -56.96 71.32
C ALA A 42 45.31 -56.22 71.41
N MET A 43 45.31 -54.91 71.74
CA MET A 43 44.10 -54.09 71.72
C MET A 43 43.51 -53.96 70.32
N HIS A 44 44.36 -53.77 69.30
CA HIS A 44 43.89 -53.77 67.91
C HIS A 44 43.26 -55.12 67.51
N ARG A 45 43.86 -56.26 67.89
CA ARG A 45 43.26 -57.58 67.60
C ARG A 45 41.95 -57.82 68.34
N ALA A 46 41.84 -57.31 69.56
CA ALA A 46 40.63 -57.40 70.38
C ALA A 46 39.49 -56.48 69.89
N GLY A 47 39.77 -55.57 68.92
CA GLY A 47 38.85 -54.48 68.57
C GLY A 47 38.66 -53.47 69.71
N ALA A 48 39.55 -53.45 70.70
CA ALA A 48 39.46 -52.65 71.91
C ALA A 48 40.24 -51.34 71.78
N GLU A 49 40.02 -50.61 70.68
CA GLU A 49 40.74 -49.35 70.39
C GLU A 49 40.42 -48.22 71.37
N TRP A 50 39.32 -48.35 72.12
CA TRP A 50 38.98 -47.48 73.24
C TRP A 50 39.96 -47.60 74.43
N ALA A 51 40.74 -48.69 74.48
CA ALA A 51 41.54 -49.06 75.64
C ALA A 51 42.99 -48.59 75.51
N HIS A 52 43.46 -47.83 76.49
CA HIS A 52 44.82 -47.33 76.57
C HIS A 52 45.64 -48.24 77.47
N VAL A 53 46.72 -48.78 76.90
CA VAL A 53 47.65 -49.67 77.56
C VAL A 53 48.91 -48.89 77.94
N SER A 54 49.26 -48.91 79.22
CA SER A 54 50.54 -48.40 79.70
C SER A 54 51.28 -49.48 80.47
N VAL A 55 52.61 -49.57 80.31
CA VAL A 55 53.42 -50.61 80.94
C VAL A 55 54.36 -50.00 81.96
N THR A 56 54.31 -50.49 83.21
CA THR A 56 55.27 -50.13 84.25
C THR A 56 56.03 -51.38 84.70
N GLY A 57 57.30 -51.48 84.31
CA GLY A 57 58.10 -52.68 84.54
C GLY A 57 57.57 -53.86 83.73
N ARG A 58 56.82 -54.77 84.38
CA ARG A 58 56.16 -55.92 83.73
C ARG A 58 54.64 -55.96 83.96
N ASN A 59 54.07 -54.94 84.59
CA ASN A 59 52.63 -54.82 84.78
C ASN A 59 52.05 -53.91 83.70
N VAL A 60 50.92 -54.33 83.14
CA VAL A 60 50.12 -53.49 82.24
C VAL A 60 49.00 -52.86 83.05
N LEU A 61 48.81 -51.55 82.91
CA LEU A 61 47.61 -50.86 83.32
C LEU A 61 46.74 -50.60 82.09
N LEU A 62 45.54 -51.19 82.09
CA LEU A 62 44.50 -50.94 81.11
C LEU A 62 43.56 -49.83 81.61
N THR A 63 43.47 -48.75 80.87
CA THR A 63 42.58 -47.61 81.17
C THR A 63 41.67 -47.32 80.00
N GLY A 64 40.49 -46.74 80.26
CA GLY A 64 39.56 -46.37 79.19
C GLY A 64 38.10 -46.44 79.64
N THR A 65 37.21 -46.05 78.72
CA THR A 65 35.76 -46.21 78.89
C THR A 65 35.23 -47.09 77.78
N THR A 66 34.44 -48.10 78.14
CA THR A 66 33.88 -49.10 77.21
C THR A 66 32.36 -49.13 77.27
N SER A 67 31.75 -49.63 76.20
CA SER A 67 30.31 -49.78 76.06
C SER A 67 29.75 -50.98 76.82
N SER A 68 30.58 -51.98 77.18
CA SER A 68 30.09 -53.18 77.85
C SER A 68 31.15 -53.88 78.69
N ASP A 69 30.72 -54.60 79.72
CA ASP A 69 31.61 -55.47 80.48
C ASP A 69 32.21 -56.60 79.61
N ALA A 70 31.54 -56.99 78.52
CA ALA A 70 32.04 -58.02 77.61
C ALA A 70 33.29 -57.55 76.84
N GLU A 71 33.28 -56.32 76.33
CA GLU A 71 34.44 -55.71 75.68
C GLU A 71 35.62 -55.53 76.64
N LYS A 72 35.34 -55.06 77.86
CA LYS A 72 36.35 -54.97 78.94
C LYS A 72 37.03 -56.31 79.16
N ASN A 73 36.23 -57.36 79.36
CA ASN A 73 36.74 -58.69 79.66
C ASN A 73 37.52 -59.28 78.47
N ALA A 74 37.10 -59.01 77.23
CA ALA A 74 37.82 -59.44 76.03
C ALA A 74 39.18 -58.76 75.90
N ALA A 75 39.26 -57.44 76.15
CA ALA A 75 40.52 -56.70 76.16
C ALA A 75 41.49 -57.23 77.23
N VAL A 76 41.01 -57.46 78.45
CA VAL A 76 41.82 -58.03 79.54
C VAL A 76 42.31 -59.44 79.20
N ALA A 77 41.46 -60.27 78.56
CA ALA A 77 41.82 -61.61 78.13
C ALA A 77 42.95 -61.60 77.08
N GLU A 78 42.89 -60.71 76.08
CA GLU A 78 43.93 -60.59 75.05
C GLU A 78 45.26 -60.08 75.63
N LEU A 79 45.24 -59.13 76.58
CA LEU A 79 46.47 -58.69 77.26
C LEU A 79 47.10 -59.82 78.08
N SER A 80 46.28 -60.67 78.69
CA SER A 80 46.76 -61.80 79.50
C SER A 80 47.50 -62.87 78.69
N LEU A 81 47.39 -62.86 77.35
CA LEU A 81 48.09 -63.78 76.44
C LEU A 81 49.52 -63.31 76.11
N ILE A 82 49.89 -62.07 76.43
CA ILE A 82 51.21 -61.52 76.10
C ILE A 82 52.29 -62.15 76.98
N SER A 83 53.21 -62.87 76.33
CA SER A 83 54.33 -63.52 77.01
C SER A 83 55.30 -62.50 77.59
N GLY A 84 55.48 -62.52 78.91
CA GLY A 84 56.39 -61.61 79.62
C GLY A 84 55.70 -60.63 80.55
N LEU A 85 54.37 -60.53 80.53
CA LEU A 85 53.63 -59.77 81.56
C LEU A 85 53.64 -60.49 82.91
N ALA A 86 53.55 -59.72 84.00
CA ALA A 86 53.45 -60.23 85.36
C ALA A 86 52.03 -60.08 85.94
N ALA A 87 51.36 -58.97 85.64
CA ALA A 87 49.97 -58.71 85.98
C ALA A 87 49.33 -57.73 84.99
N VAL A 88 48.01 -57.79 84.87
CA VAL A 88 47.18 -56.82 84.16
C VAL A 88 46.28 -56.15 85.20
N ASP A 89 46.54 -54.89 85.48
CA ASP A 89 45.70 -54.03 86.32
C ASP A 89 44.69 -53.30 85.42
N GLU A 90 43.46 -53.12 85.88
CA GLU A 90 42.41 -52.43 85.12
C GLU A 90 41.79 -51.27 85.91
N THR A 91 41.67 -50.12 85.26
CA THR A 91 40.84 -48.99 85.71
C THR A 91 39.89 -48.57 84.58
N VAL A 92 39.15 -49.54 84.06
CA VAL A 92 38.19 -49.34 82.97
C VAL A 92 36.80 -49.03 83.55
N THR A 93 36.16 -47.98 83.04
CA THR A 93 34.78 -47.61 83.41
C THR A 93 33.80 -48.07 82.34
N VAL A 94 32.69 -48.70 82.73
CA VAL A 94 31.58 -49.01 81.80
C VAL A 94 30.65 -47.81 81.74
N ALA A 95 30.36 -47.31 80.54
CA ALA A 95 29.52 -46.14 80.35
C ALA A 95 28.06 -46.38 80.78
N PRO A 96 27.31 -45.34 81.22
CA PRO A 96 25.89 -45.49 81.60
C PRO A 96 25.01 -45.93 80.41
N LEU A 97 24.03 -46.80 80.67
CA LEU A 97 23.11 -47.33 79.63
C LEU A 97 22.19 -46.23 79.07
N ALA A 98 22.09 -46.16 77.74
CA ALA A 98 21.11 -45.36 77.01
C ALA A 98 20.03 -46.25 76.36
N SER A 99 18.75 -45.92 76.58
CA SER A 99 17.62 -46.60 75.95
C SER A 99 16.49 -45.60 75.68
N PRO A 100 16.10 -45.35 74.41
CA PRO A 100 16.76 -45.82 73.19
C PRO A 100 18.14 -45.16 73.00
N TYR A 101 19.04 -45.87 72.33
CA TYR A 101 20.37 -45.37 72.01
C TYR A 101 20.29 -44.42 70.80
N ARG A 102 20.51 -43.11 71.01
CA ARG A 102 20.22 -42.07 70.01
C ARG A 102 21.44 -41.23 69.64
N LEU A 103 21.61 -40.98 68.35
CA LEU A 103 22.50 -39.97 67.80
C LEU A 103 21.70 -39.06 66.87
N ASN A 104 21.93 -37.75 66.94
CA ASN A 104 21.27 -36.78 66.08
C ASN A 104 22.29 -35.91 65.34
N VAL A 105 22.22 -35.91 64.01
CA VAL A 105 22.95 -35.02 63.11
C VAL A 105 22.00 -33.90 62.71
N ALA A 106 22.11 -32.75 63.35
CA ALA A 106 21.30 -31.58 63.06
C ALA A 106 22.01 -30.65 62.07
N VAL A 107 21.25 -29.97 61.21
CA VAL A 107 21.72 -28.95 60.27
C VAL A 107 20.89 -27.69 60.48
N GLU A 108 21.55 -26.57 60.71
CA GLU A 108 20.88 -25.26 60.83
C GLU A 108 21.67 -24.22 60.01
N GLY A 109 21.02 -23.60 59.03
CA GLY A 109 21.65 -22.68 58.09
C GLY A 109 22.88 -23.28 57.38
N GLY A 110 22.85 -24.58 57.08
CA GLY A 110 23.95 -25.34 56.47
C GLY A 110 25.10 -25.72 57.41
N ARG A 111 25.00 -25.43 58.72
CA ARG A 111 25.99 -25.83 59.72
C ARG A 111 25.58 -27.12 60.40
N VAL A 112 26.46 -28.12 60.42
CA VAL A 112 26.18 -29.43 61.03
C VAL A 112 26.49 -29.40 62.52
N SER A 113 25.59 -29.89 63.36
CA SER A 113 25.78 -30.05 64.81
C SER A 113 25.42 -31.46 65.25
N LEU A 114 26.09 -31.99 66.27
CA LEU A 114 26.02 -33.39 66.64
C LEU A 114 25.66 -33.58 68.12
N PHE A 115 24.59 -34.32 68.39
CA PHE A 115 24.09 -34.51 69.75
C PHE A 115 23.77 -35.98 70.03
N GLY A 116 24.02 -36.44 71.24
CA GLY A 116 23.52 -37.74 71.72
C GLY A 116 24.58 -38.71 72.22
N SER A 117 24.37 -39.99 71.95
CA SER A 117 25.11 -41.10 72.56
C SER A 117 26.20 -41.62 71.61
N VAL A 118 27.43 -41.76 72.12
CA VAL A 118 28.56 -42.35 71.40
C VAL A 118 29.16 -43.52 72.20
N PRO A 119 29.59 -44.61 71.54
CA PRO A 119 30.02 -45.83 72.25
C PRO A 119 31.21 -45.66 73.20
N ASN A 120 32.21 -44.91 72.74
CA ASN A 120 33.51 -44.77 73.37
C ASN A 120 34.19 -43.47 72.92
N GLU A 121 35.31 -43.15 73.56
CA GLU A 121 36.04 -41.90 73.30
C GLU A 121 36.67 -41.85 71.91
N GLU A 122 37.19 -42.97 71.38
CA GLU A 122 37.87 -42.97 70.09
C GLU A 122 36.89 -42.65 68.95
N LEU A 123 35.70 -43.24 68.98
CA LEU A 123 34.65 -42.92 68.00
C LEU A 123 34.14 -41.50 68.12
N ARG A 124 34.07 -40.97 69.34
CA ARG A 124 33.75 -39.56 69.54
C ARG A 124 34.75 -38.67 68.83
N GLN A 125 36.05 -38.92 69.01
CA GLN A 125 37.10 -38.16 68.34
C GLN A 125 37.11 -38.37 66.83
N GLN A 126 36.87 -39.61 66.37
CA GLN A 126 36.80 -39.92 64.96
C GLN A 126 35.67 -39.13 64.27
N LEU A 127 34.45 -39.14 64.83
CA LEU A 127 33.31 -38.40 64.26
C LEU A 127 33.57 -36.88 64.21
N LEU A 128 34.28 -36.33 65.19
CA LEU A 128 34.63 -34.90 65.22
C LEU A 128 35.80 -34.54 64.29
N ARG A 129 36.65 -35.51 63.91
CA ARG A 129 37.76 -35.32 62.96
C ARG A 129 37.32 -35.47 61.52
N ASP A 130 36.49 -36.47 61.25
CA ASP A 130 36.12 -36.89 59.89
C ASP A 130 35.04 -35.96 59.29
N HIS A 131 34.29 -35.25 60.13
CA HIS A 131 33.18 -34.38 59.72
C HIS A 131 33.36 -32.94 60.22
N ASP A 132 32.99 -31.95 59.39
CA ASP A 132 33.04 -30.52 59.75
C ASP A 132 31.86 -30.13 60.65
N VAL A 133 31.96 -30.45 61.94
CA VAL A 133 30.92 -30.23 62.93
C VAL A 133 31.09 -28.88 63.63
N ALA A 134 30.07 -28.03 63.54
CA ALA A 134 30.04 -26.68 64.11
C ALA A 134 29.85 -26.66 65.63
N ASP A 135 29.06 -27.60 66.18
CA ASP A 135 28.82 -27.77 67.60
C ASP A 135 28.56 -29.25 67.94
N ALA A 136 29.06 -29.72 69.09
CA ALA A 136 28.92 -31.13 69.47
C ALA A 136 28.75 -31.32 70.98
N ASP A 137 27.64 -31.97 71.38
CA ASP A 137 27.41 -32.48 72.74
C ASP A 137 27.14 -33.99 72.68
N LEU A 138 28.26 -34.73 72.58
CA LEU A 138 28.29 -36.19 72.58
C LEU A 138 28.64 -36.74 73.95
N GLN A 139 27.81 -37.66 74.43
CA GLN A 139 27.96 -38.35 75.71
C GLN A 139 28.32 -39.81 75.50
N ILE A 140 29.36 -40.29 76.18
CA ILE A 140 29.73 -41.71 76.14
C ILE A 140 28.65 -42.52 76.88
N ARG A 141 27.99 -43.43 76.19
CA ARG A 141 26.88 -44.25 76.72
C ARG A 141 27.01 -45.71 76.25
N SER A 142 26.51 -46.64 77.06
CA SER A 142 26.37 -48.05 76.68
C SER A 142 24.98 -48.34 76.11
N GLY A 143 24.78 -49.52 75.51
CA GLY A 143 23.50 -49.93 74.94
C GLY A 143 23.34 -49.66 73.45
N GLN A 144 24.44 -49.40 72.75
CA GLN A 144 24.45 -49.32 71.30
C GLN A 144 24.00 -50.66 70.67
N PRO A 145 23.34 -50.63 69.50
CA PRO A 145 23.18 -51.83 68.68
C PRO A 145 24.53 -52.28 68.10
N ASP A 146 24.54 -53.25 67.18
CA ASP A 146 25.77 -53.66 66.49
C ASP A 146 26.57 -52.45 66.00
N GLU A 147 27.83 -52.33 66.44
CA GLU A 147 28.61 -51.11 66.26
C GLU A 147 28.91 -50.83 64.79
N ALA A 148 29.15 -51.88 63.99
CA ALA A 148 29.42 -51.74 62.57
C ALA A 148 28.18 -51.26 61.81
N LEU A 149 27.01 -51.84 62.12
CA LEU A 149 25.74 -51.38 61.53
C LEU A 149 25.38 -49.97 61.98
N TRP A 150 25.55 -49.64 63.26
CA TRP A 150 25.31 -48.31 63.80
C TRP A 150 26.19 -47.27 63.09
N ARG A 151 27.49 -47.53 62.99
CA ARG A 151 28.44 -46.64 62.29
C ARG A 151 28.05 -46.40 60.84
N ASN A 152 27.65 -47.45 60.11
CA ASN A 152 27.16 -47.30 58.74
C ASN A 152 25.94 -46.37 58.66
N GLY A 153 25.03 -46.47 59.63
CA GLY A 153 23.88 -45.57 59.74
C GLY A 153 24.27 -44.12 60.03
N VAL A 154 25.28 -43.90 60.88
CA VAL A 154 25.81 -42.56 61.20
C VAL A 154 26.48 -41.92 59.99
N GLU A 155 27.37 -42.63 59.32
CA GLU A 155 28.05 -42.15 58.10
C GLU A 155 27.04 -41.83 56.99
N PHE A 156 26.02 -42.68 56.84
CA PHE A 156 24.92 -42.41 55.93
C PHE A 156 24.16 -41.13 56.33
N ALA A 157 23.80 -40.95 57.60
CA ALA A 157 23.14 -39.73 58.08
C ALA A 157 23.96 -38.46 57.78
N PHE A 158 25.28 -38.48 57.99
CA PHE A 158 26.16 -37.35 57.63
C PHE A 158 26.18 -37.06 56.13
N SER A 159 26.25 -38.10 55.29
CA SER A 159 26.21 -37.93 53.83
C SER A 159 24.90 -37.28 53.35
N GLN A 160 23.77 -37.64 53.99
CA GLN A 160 22.47 -37.06 53.66
C GLN A 160 22.30 -35.65 54.23
N ALA A 161 22.89 -35.35 55.40
CA ALA A 161 22.88 -34.02 56.00
C ALA A 161 23.47 -32.93 55.08
N ALA A 162 24.39 -33.27 54.18
CA ALA A 162 24.96 -32.34 53.20
C ALA A 162 23.95 -31.84 52.13
N HIS A 163 22.79 -32.48 52.02
CA HIS A 163 21.75 -32.17 51.04
C HIS A 163 20.60 -31.32 51.60
N VAL A 164 20.61 -31.00 52.90
CA VAL A 164 19.61 -30.14 53.55
C VAL A 164 20.24 -28.81 54.02
N ASP A 165 19.46 -27.73 54.01
CA ASP A 165 19.89 -26.43 54.56
C ASP A 165 19.49 -26.27 56.03
N ASP A 166 18.35 -26.86 56.42
CA ASP A 166 17.85 -26.91 57.80
C ASP A 166 17.21 -28.28 58.03
N GLY A 167 17.48 -28.96 59.15
CA GLY A 167 16.88 -30.27 59.44
C GLY A 167 17.66 -31.09 60.46
N TYR A 168 17.27 -32.35 60.62
CA TYR A 168 17.99 -33.31 61.44
C TYR A 168 17.81 -34.75 60.96
N PHE A 169 18.86 -35.55 61.14
CA PHE A 169 18.88 -36.99 60.90
C PHE A 169 19.17 -37.68 62.23
N GLU A 170 18.16 -38.35 62.78
CA GLU A 170 18.25 -39.04 64.06
C GLU A 170 18.35 -40.55 63.83
N LEU A 171 19.43 -41.15 64.33
CA LEU A 171 19.59 -42.59 64.40
C LEU A 171 19.23 -43.07 65.81
N SER A 172 18.04 -43.66 65.96
CA SER A 172 17.55 -44.26 67.20
C SER A 172 17.66 -45.78 67.13
N GLY A 173 18.69 -46.34 67.77
CA GLY A 173 19.09 -47.73 67.57
C GLY A 173 19.61 -47.91 66.15
N LEU A 174 18.89 -48.67 65.33
CA LEU A 174 19.17 -48.86 63.89
C LEU A 174 18.05 -48.28 63.01
N THR A 175 17.19 -47.42 63.58
CA THR A 175 16.11 -46.75 62.85
C THR A 175 16.51 -45.30 62.57
N LEU A 176 16.50 -44.92 61.28
CA LEU A 176 16.83 -43.56 60.82
C LEU A 176 15.55 -42.74 60.64
N ASN A 177 15.43 -41.65 61.38
CA ASN A 177 14.45 -40.59 61.15
C ASN A 177 15.14 -39.42 60.44
N ALA A 178 14.45 -38.79 59.50
CA ALA A 178 14.96 -37.63 58.76
C ALA A 178 13.86 -36.57 58.65
N VAL A 179 14.13 -35.35 59.11
CA VAL A 179 13.23 -34.21 58.94
C VAL A 179 14.05 -33.03 58.48
N GLY A 180 13.65 -32.33 57.42
CA GLY A 180 14.43 -31.18 56.98
C GLY A 180 14.01 -30.60 55.65
N ARG A 181 14.66 -29.52 55.26
CA ARG A 181 14.44 -28.82 54.00
C ARG A 181 15.61 -29.04 53.08
N ALA A 182 15.35 -29.61 51.91
CA ALA A 182 16.35 -29.81 50.88
C ALA A 182 16.89 -28.46 50.37
N ARG A 183 18.19 -28.43 50.09
CA ARG A 183 18.89 -27.23 49.61
C ARG A 183 18.66 -26.89 48.14
N SER A 184 18.13 -27.84 47.37
CA SER A 184 17.76 -27.70 45.97
C SER A 184 16.82 -28.83 45.55
N GLU A 185 16.14 -28.67 44.42
CA GLU A 185 15.30 -29.73 43.84
C GLU A 185 16.13 -31.00 43.51
N LYS A 186 17.35 -30.81 42.98
CA LYS A 186 18.28 -31.93 42.74
C LYS A 186 18.63 -32.65 44.04
N ALA A 187 18.90 -31.89 45.11
CA ALA A 187 19.22 -32.47 46.42
C ALA A 187 18.03 -33.21 47.05
N LEU A 188 16.79 -32.73 46.84
CA LEU A 188 15.59 -33.44 47.27
C LEU A 188 15.46 -34.80 46.56
N GLY A 189 15.67 -34.83 45.24
CA GLY A 189 15.66 -36.08 44.47
C GLY A 189 16.78 -37.04 44.88
N GLU A 190 17.98 -36.53 45.18
CA GLU A 190 19.09 -37.35 45.70
C GLU A 190 18.75 -37.93 47.08
N LEU A 191 18.13 -37.14 47.98
CA LEU A 191 17.67 -37.58 49.29
C LEU A 191 16.58 -38.65 49.20
N ASP A 192 15.58 -38.48 48.34
CA ASP A 192 14.50 -39.46 48.16
C ASP A 192 15.03 -40.82 47.68
N ILE A 193 15.96 -40.80 46.72
CA ILE A 193 16.60 -42.02 46.21
C ILE A 193 17.44 -42.68 47.31
N ALA A 194 18.25 -41.91 48.03
CA ALA A 194 19.12 -42.44 49.07
C ALA A 194 18.31 -43.01 50.24
N LEU A 195 17.27 -42.32 50.70
CA LEU A 195 16.45 -42.73 51.84
C LEU A 195 15.49 -43.89 51.50
N ALA A 196 15.18 -44.10 50.21
CA ALA A 196 14.50 -45.30 49.75
C ALA A 196 15.43 -46.55 49.74
N ALA A 197 16.75 -46.34 49.67
CA ALA A 197 17.76 -47.39 49.57
C ALA A 197 18.74 -47.38 50.76
N LEU A 198 18.20 -47.57 51.96
CA LEU A 198 18.98 -47.51 53.21
C LEU A 198 20.11 -48.55 53.28
N PRO A 199 21.22 -48.26 53.99
CA PRO A 199 22.29 -49.22 54.24
C PRO A 199 21.79 -50.51 54.89
N ALA A 200 22.47 -51.63 54.61
CA ALA A 200 22.12 -52.92 55.20
C ALA A 200 22.08 -52.84 56.74
N GLY A 201 21.00 -53.32 57.34
CA GLY A 201 20.78 -53.29 58.78
C GLY A 201 20.12 -52.02 59.33
N ILE A 202 19.96 -50.97 58.52
CA ILE A 202 19.25 -49.74 58.89
C ILE A 202 17.79 -49.81 58.41
N SER A 203 16.85 -49.40 59.28
CA SER A 203 15.42 -49.33 58.96
C SER A 203 14.95 -47.88 58.89
N ALA A 204 13.99 -47.60 58.00
CA ALA A 204 13.38 -46.28 57.89
C ALA A 204 12.42 -46.04 59.07
N GLY A 205 12.55 -44.88 59.71
CA GLY A 205 11.58 -44.34 60.66
C GLY A 205 10.69 -43.29 59.99
N THR A 206 10.50 -42.15 60.65
CA THR A 206 9.77 -41.01 60.07
C THR A 206 10.70 -40.22 59.15
N ILE A 207 10.32 -40.11 57.88
CA ILE A 207 10.99 -39.29 56.88
C ILE A 207 10.01 -38.18 56.45
N ALA A 208 10.36 -36.92 56.71
CA ALA A 208 9.56 -35.75 56.35
C ALA A 208 10.48 -34.66 55.78
N LEU A 209 10.71 -34.72 54.47
CA LEU A 209 11.55 -33.76 53.76
C LEU A 209 10.71 -32.76 53.00
N GLU A 210 11.05 -31.48 53.13
CA GLU A 210 10.44 -30.37 52.41
C GLU A 210 11.34 -29.89 51.26
N PRO A 211 10.77 -29.46 50.11
CA PRO A 211 11.54 -28.81 49.07
C PRO A 211 12.15 -27.47 49.52
N MET A 212 13.09 -26.94 48.74
CA MET A 212 13.70 -25.62 48.98
C MET A 212 12.62 -24.54 49.12
N ARG A 213 12.77 -23.66 50.14
CA ARG A 213 11.83 -22.57 50.38
C ARG A 213 12.13 -21.41 49.45
N VAL A 214 11.13 -20.93 48.72
CA VAL A 214 11.25 -19.78 47.81
C VAL A 214 10.38 -18.62 48.28
N THR A 215 10.85 -17.40 48.06
CA THR A 215 10.10 -16.17 48.31
C THR A 215 10.61 -15.08 47.33
N PRO A 216 9.74 -14.45 46.52
CA PRO A 216 8.29 -14.63 46.48
C PRO A 216 7.88 -15.99 45.90
N TYR A 217 6.84 -16.59 46.46
CA TYR A 217 6.26 -17.83 45.96
C TYR A 217 5.34 -17.52 44.79
N THR A 218 5.72 -17.95 43.57
CA THR A 218 5.04 -17.59 42.33
C THR A 218 4.47 -18.79 41.58
N TRP A 219 3.27 -18.61 41.05
CA TRP A 219 2.58 -19.56 40.17
C TRP A 219 1.79 -18.79 39.11
N ARG A 220 1.78 -19.29 37.87
CA ARG A 220 1.10 -18.64 36.73
C ARG A 220 0.44 -19.68 35.84
N ALA A 221 -0.77 -19.41 35.37
CA ALA A 221 -1.45 -20.15 34.32
C ALA A 221 -1.94 -19.18 33.24
N GLU A 222 -1.71 -19.50 31.97
CA GLU A 222 -2.09 -18.66 30.82
C GLU A 222 -2.95 -19.48 29.85
N PHE A 223 -4.08 -18.92 29.42
CA PHE A 223 -4.98 -19.53 28.45
C PHE A 223 -4.99 -18.69 27.17
N ASP A 224 -4.53 -19.28 26.06
CA ASP A 224 -4.44 -18.65 24.74
C ASP A 224 -5.68 -18.89 23.85
N GLY A 225 -6.74 -19.46 24.43
CA GLY A 225 -7.95 -19.88 23.72
C GLY A 225 -7.91 -21.33 23.23
N ASN A 226 -6.73 -21.96 23.22
CA ASN A 226 -6.59 -23.35 22.75
C ASN A 226 -5.88 -24.27 23.75
N ARG A 227 -5.03 -23.75 24.64
CA ARG A 227 -4.32 -24.52 25.68
C ARG A 227 -4.06 -23.69 26.93
N ILE A 228 -3.96 -24.36 28.09
CA ILE A 228 -3.55 -23.73 29.34
C ILE A 228 -2.09 -24.09 29.63
N ALA A 229 -1.22 -23.09 29.72
CA ALA A 229 0.18 -23.27 30.09
C ALA A 229 0.41 -22.82 31.54
N ILE A 230 0.84 -23.76 32.40
CA ILE A 230 1.06 -23.53 33.83
C ILE A 230 2.56 -23.56 34.13
N SER A 231 3.06 -22.58 34.89
CA SER A 231 4.47 -22.45 35.26
C SER A 231 4.63 -21.91 36.69
N GLY A 232 5.84 -22.06 37.25
CA GLY A 232 6.17 -21.61 38.60
C GLY A 232 6.38 -22.77 39.58
N HIS A 233 6.00 -22.56 40.83
CA HIS A 233 6.30 -23.48 41.93
C HIS A 233 5.05 -24.21 42.46
N VAL A 234 5.23 -25.48 42.83
CA VAL A 234 4.24 -26.28 43.58
C VAL A 234 4.86 -26.87 44.86
N PRO A 235 4.08 -27.05 45.94
CA PRO A 235 4.59 -27.58 47.20
C PRO A 235 4.94 -29.07 47.15
N GLU A 236 4.30 -29.82 46.25
CA GLU A 236 4.38 -31.28 46.18
C GLU A 236 3.93 -31.79 44.80
N GLU A 237 4.47 -32.94 44.36
CA GLU A 237 4.24 -33.48 43.00
C GLU A 237 2.76 -33.84 42.77
N GLN A 238 2.05 -34.27 43.82
CA GLN A 238 0.62 -34.58 43.73
C GLN A 238 -0.23 -33.37 43.31
N VAL A 239 0.21 -32.14 43.63
CA VAL A 239 -0.46 -30.92 43.17
C VAL A 239 -0.16 -30.67 41.70
N ALA A 240 1.07 -30.87 41.24
CA ALA A 240 1.43 -30.77 39.83
C ALA A 240 0.66 -31.77 38.97
N ASP A 241 0.54 -33.02 39.41
CA ASP A 241 -0.24 -34.05 38.71
C ASP A 241 -1.73 -33.72 38.61
N ARG A 242 -2.33 -33.19 39.69
CA ARG A 242 -3.72 -32.73 39.68
C ARG A 242 -3.94 -31.59 38.68
N LEU A 243 -3.01 -30.64 38.59
CA LEU A 243 -3.10 -29.54 37.63
C LEU A 243 -2.92 -30.02 36.19
N ARG A 244 -2.00 -30.97 35.96
CA ARG A 244 -1.72 -31.59 34.65
C ARG A 244 -2.90 -32.40 34.11
N THR A 245 -3.69 -32.99 35.02
CA THR A 245 -4.85 -33.84 34.70
C THR A 245 -6.20 -33.17 34.97
N ALA A 246 -6.21 -31.85 35.18
CA ALA A 246 -7.43 -31.10 35.45
C ALA A 246 -8.43 -31.23 34.29
N ASP A 247 -9.69 -31.52 34.63
CA ASP A 247 -10.77 -31.62 33.64
C ASP A 247 -11.31 -30.22 33.29
N VAL A 248 -10.67 -29.58 32.32
CA VAL A 248 -10.99 -28.24 31.82
C VAL A 248 -11.73 -28.29 30.47
N SER A 249 -12.79 -29.10 30.39
CA SER A 249 -13.66 -29.19 29.19
C SER A 249 -12.91 -29.55 27.89
N GLY A 250 -11.87 -30.37 28.00
CA GLY A 250 -11.07 -30.82 26.84
C GLY A 250 -9.95 -29.87 26.41
N ILE A 251 -9.70 -28.77 27.12
CA ILE A 251 -8.57 -27.87 26.86
C ILE A 251 -7.26 -28.58 27.29
N PRO A 252 -6.26 -28.73 26.41
CA PRO A 252 -4.97 -29.29 26.79
C PRO A 252 -4.24 -28.43 27.84
N VAL A 253 -3.71 -29.07 28.89
CA VAL A 253 -2.91 -28.42 29.93
C VAL A 253 -1.44 -28.82 29.79
N ALA A 254 -0.57 -27.82 29.64
CA ALA A 254 0.88 -27.98 29.64
C ALA A 254 1.46 -27.44 30.96
N THR A 255 2.37 -28.19 31.59
CA THR A 255 2.95 -27.82 32.90
C THR A 255 4.48 -27.71 32.80
N GLY A 256 5.02 -26.59 33.25
CA GLY A 256 6.44 -26.34 33.52
C GLY A 256 6.63 -25.96 34.99
N LEU A 257 6.19 -26.85 35.88
CA LEU A 257 6.16 -26.65 37.33
C LEU A 257 7.43 -27.24 37.98
N SER A 258 7.89 -26.63 39.06
CA SER A 258 9.02 -27.09 39.88
C SER A 258 8.63 -27.20 41.36
N LEU A 259 9.28 -28.10 42.10
CA LEU A 259 8.98 -28.31 43.52
C LEU A 259 9.66 -27.24 44.39
N ALA A 260 8.88 -26.52 45.19
CA ALA A 260 9.39 -25.58 46.19
C ALA A 260 8.44 -25.44 47.39
N SER A 261 8.97 -25.20 48.58
CA SER A 261 8.17 -24.88 49.78
C SER A 261 7.96 -23.37 49.92
N GLY A 262 7.04 -22.96 50.81
CA GLY A 262 6.62 -21.57 50.96
C GLY A 262 5.30 -21.22 50.27
N ALA A 263 4.56 -22.24 49.80
CA ALA A 263 3.22 -22.06 49.26
C ALA A 263 2.28 -21.45 50.31
N PRO A 264 1.37 -20.53 49.92
CA PRO A 264 0.37 -19.97 50.82
C PRO A 264 -0.66 -21.02 51.27
N ASP A 265 -1.34 -20.75 52.39
CA ASP A 265 -2.42 -21.62 52.87
C ASP A 265 -3.53 -21.77 51.81
N GLY A 266 -3.97 -23.02 51.57
CA GLY A 266 -5.01 -23.31 50.59
C GLY A 266 -4.57 -23.28 49.12
N PHE A 267 -3.26 -23.17 48.84
CA PHE A 267 -2.70 -23.08 47.48
C PHE A 267 -3.24 -24.12 46.49
N ALA A 268 -3.40 -25.38 46.90
CA ALA A 268 -3.88 -26.45 46.03
C ALA A 268 -5.33 -26.24 45.57
N GLU A 269 -6.21 -25.80 46.46
CA GLU A 269 -7.62 -25.55 46.12
C GLU A 269 -7.75 -24.24 45.32
N GLN A 270 -6.93 -23.24 45.63
CA GLN A 270 -6.90 -21.96 44.92
C GLN A 270 -6.40 -22.10 43.48
N THR A 271 -5.33 -22.85 43.24
CA THR A 271 -4.80 -23.09 41.88
C THR A 271 -5.78 -23.90 41.03
N LYS A 272 -6.45 -24.90 41.62
CA LYS A 272 -7.53 -25.64 40.96
C LYS A 272 -8.67 -24.71 40.54
N LEU A 273 -9.19 -23.89 41.47
CA LEU A 273 -10.27 -22.95 41.17
C LEU A 273 -9.87 -21.96 40.06
N LEU A 274 -8.64 -21.42 40.11
CA LEU A 274 -8.13 -20.51 39.10
C LEU A 274 -8.07 -21.15 37.71
N VAL A 275 -7.59 -22.39 37.60
CA VAL A 275 -7.56 -23.12 36.33
C VAL A 275 -8.97 -23.39 35.81
N GLU A 276 -9.91 -23.78 36.67
CA GLU A 276 -11.32 -23.99 36.30
C GLU A 276 -12.02 -22.70 35.83
N GLN A 277 -11.78 -21.57 36.50
CA GLN A 277 -12.35 -20.28 36.08
C GLN A 277 -11.67 -19.75 34.82
N LEU A 278 -10.36 -19.90 34.69
CA LEU A 278 -9.61 -19.50 33.50
C LEU A 278 -10.09 -20.25 32.25
N ALA A 279 -10.41 -21.54 32.38
CA ALA A 279 -10.97 -22.36 31.31
C ALA A 279 -12.37 -21.94 30.83
N ARG A 280 -13.08 -21.09 31.59
CA ARG A 280 -14.38 -20.53 31.20
C ARG A 280 -14.27 -19.24 30.39
N LEU A 281 -13.09 -18.63 30.38
CA LEU A 281 -12.80 -17.42 29.60
C LEU A 281 -12.41 -17.81 28.17
N GLU A 282 -12.46 -16.88 27.22
CA GLU A 282 -11.96 -17.11 25.85
C GLU A 282 -10.43 -17.08 25.80
N GLN A 283 -9.82 -16.26 26.65
CA GLN A 283 -8.38 -16.12 26.83
C GLN A 283 -8.14 -15.40 28.16
N GLY A 284 -6.97 -15.59 28.76
CA GLY A 284 -6.66 -14.91 30.02
C GLY A 284 -5.44 -15.44 30.73
N GLU A 285 -5.28 -14.99 31.96
CA GLU A 285 -4.16 -15.33 32.81
C GLU A 285 -4.58 -15.36 34.29
N ALA A 286 -4.11 -16.37 35.00
CA ALA A 286 -4.15 -16.45 36.46
C ALA A 286 -2.73 -16.40 37.04
N ARG A 287 -2.51 -15.64 38.10
CA ARG A 287 -1.26 -15.60 38.86
C ARG A 287 -1.52 -15.72 40.35
N ILE A 288 -0.59 -16.34 41.07
CA ILE A 288 -0.47 -16.26 42.53
C ILE A 288 0.93 -15.72 42.84
N THR A 289 1.01 -14.71 43.71
CA THR A 289 2.28 -14.18 44.24
C THR A 289 2.10 -13.93 45.72
N ASP A 290 2.84 -14.67 46.56
CA ASP A 290 2.81 -14.56 48.03
C ASP A 290 1.39 -14.56 48.62
N GLY A 291 0.50 -15.41 48.09
CA GLY A 291 -0.87 -15.59 48.59
C GLY A 291 -1.92 -14.62 48.02
N VAL A 292 -1.53 -13.67 47.17
CA VAL A 292 -2.47 -12.84 46.40
C VAL A 292 -2.68 -13.48 45.03
N SER A 293 -3.93 -13.79 44.69
CA SER A 293 -4.30 -14.25 43.35
C SER A 293 -4.79 -13.11 42.47
N LEU A 294 -4.47 -13.16 41.18
CA LEU A 294 -4.98 -12.29 40.14
C LEU A 294 -5.52 -13.16 39.00
N LEU A 295 -6.76 -12.92 38.57
CA LEU A 295 -7.35 -13.52 37.37
C LEU A 295 -7.72 -12.41 36.40
N VAL A 296 -7.15 -12.42 35.21
CA VAL A 296 -7.43 -11.49 34.12
C VAL A 296 -7.93 -12.27 32.91
N GLY A 297 -8.91 -11.75 32.16
CA GLY A 297 -9.25 -12.37 30.88
C GLY A 297 -10.53 -11.85 30.25
N VAL A 298 -10.91 -12.49 29.13
CA VAL A 298 -12.07 -12.10 28.33
C VAL A 298 -13.19 -13.12 28.52
N PRO A 299 -14.32 -12.73 29.15
CA PRO A 299 -15.45 -13.63 29.30
C PRO A 299 -16.24 -13.75 27.98
N PRO A 300 -16.73 -14.94 27.60
CA PRO A 300 -17.53 -15.12 26.39
C PRO A 300 -18.93 -14.48 26.52
N THR A 301 -19.50 -14.40 27.72
CA THR A 301 -20.81 -13.77 27.97
C THR A 301 -20.86 -13.04 29.31
N VAL A 302 -21.89 -12.20 29.52
CA VAL A 302 -22.13 -11.48 30.78
C VAL A 302 -22.38 -12.48 31.93
N GLU A 303 -23.09 -13.56 31.67
CA GLU A 303 -23.40 -14.60 32.66
C GLU A 303 -22.13 -15.32 33.12
N VAL A 304 -21.20 -15.58 32.19
CA VAL A 304 -19.89 -16.15 32.54
C VAL A 304 -19.06 -15.17 33.34
N ALA A 305 -19.07 -13.87 32.98
CA ALA A 305 -18.38 -12.84 33.74
C ALA A 305 -18.89 -12.74 35.18
N GLN A 306 -20.21 -12.79 35.37
CA GLN A 306 -20.84 -12.82 36.70
C GLN A 306 -20.48 -14.11 37.45
N ALA A 307 -20.61 -15.27 36.82
CA ALA A 307 -20.29 -16.55 37.46
C ALA A 307 -18.83 -16.64 37.92
N VAL A 308 -17.88 -16.09 37.12
CA VAL A 308 -16.46 -16.03 37.50
C VAL A 308 -16.25 -15.07 38.68
N ASN A 309 -16.85 -13.87 38.65
CA ASN A 309 -16.77 -12.94 39.77
C ASN A 309 -17.35 -13.54 41.06
N ASP A 310 -18.52 -14.18 41.00
CA ASP A 310 -19.17 -14.81 42.14
C ASP A 310 -18.33 -15.96 42.72
N ALA A 311 -17.78 -16.82 41.84
CA ALA A 311 -16.91 -17.92 42.25
C ALA A 311 -15.62 -17.43 42.94
N MET A 312 -15.11 -16.27 42.54
CA MET A 312 -13.86 -15.71 43.04
C MET A 312 -14.05 -14.79 44.27
N SER A 313 -15.28 -14.35 44.56
CA SER A 313 -15.60 -13.36 45.60
C SER A 313 -15.21 -13.76 47.04
N GLY A 314 -15.04 -15.06 47.33
CA GLY A 314 -14.66 -15.58 48.65
C GLY A 314 -13.17 -15.89 48.82
N THR A 315 -12.35 -15.62 47.80
CA THR A 315 -10.91 -15.91 47.78
C THR A 315 -10.11 -14.61 47.85
N ASN A 316 -8.87 -14.65 48.36
CA ASN A 316 -7.97 -13.49 48.38
C ASN A 316 -7.47 -13.14 46.96
N SER A 317 -8.42 -12.86 46.06
CA SER A 317 -8.29 -12.79 44.62
C SER A 317 -8.74 -11.44 44.08
N ILE A 318 -7.94 -10.90 43.18
CA ILE A 318 -8.29 -9.77 42.34
C ILE A 318 -8.76 -10.34 41.00
N VAL A 319 -9.95 -9.93 40.54
CA VAL A 319 -10.49 -10.35 39.24
C VAL A 319 -10.64 -9.12 38.34
N GLN A 320 -10.08 -9.20 37.12
CA GLN A 320 -10.13 -8.15 36.11
C GLN A 320 -10.61 -8.74 34.78
N LEU A 321 -11.91 -8.67 34.52
CA LEU A 321 -12.50 -9.16 33.28
C LEU A 321 -12.78 -8.02 32.32
N SER A 322 -12.45 -8.23 31.04
CA SER A 322 -12.86 -7.35 29.94
C SER A 322 -14.37 -7.45 29.69
N ALA A 323 -14.93 -6.53 28.91
CA ALA A 323 -16.33 -6.59 28.51
C ALA A 323 -16.61 -7.88 27.70
N PRO A 324 -17.74 -8.56 27.96
CA PRO A 324 -18.07 -9.82 27.29
C PRO A 324 -18.34 -9.62 25.80
N ARG A 325 -18.00 -10.64 25.00
CA ARG A 325 -18.12 -10.58 23.53
C ARG A 325 -19.59 -10.65 23.11
N VAL A 326 -20.02 -9.74 22.23
CA VAL A 326 -21.37 -9.71 21.66
C VAL A 326 -21.31 -10.31 20.26
N ALA A 327 -21.96 -11.46 20.06
CA ALA A 327 -21.96 -12.18 18.78
C ALA A 327 -22.61 -11.36 17.66
N ASP A 328 -23.78 -10.77 17.92
CA ASP A 328 -24.49 -9.90 17.00
C ASP A 328 -24.24 -8.44 17.37
N TYR A 329 -23.06 -7.95 17.05
CA TYR A 329 -22.68 -6.58 17.33
C TYR A 329 -23.53 -5.61 16.49
N TRP A 330 -24.27 -4.73 17.17
CA TRP A 330 -25.10 -3.73 16.52
C TRP A 330 -25.09 -2.39 17.25
N VAL A 331 -25.32 -1.34 16.49
CA VAL A 331 -25.52 0.02 17.00
C VAL A 331 -26.54 0.74 16.10
N SER A 332 -27.38 1.56 16.71
CA SER A 332 -28.30 2.43 15.98
C SER A 332 -28.28 3.83 16.55
N ILE A 333 -28.35 4.81 15.66
CA ILE A 333 -28.32 6.23 15.99
C ILE A 333 -29.55 6.86 15.38
N ASN A 334 -30.39 7.44 16.21
CA ASN A 334 -31.62 8.10 15.78
C ASN A 334 -31.48 9.61 15.96
N ARG A 335 -31.49 10.35 14.84
CA ARG A 335 -31.54 11.81 14.82
C ARG A 335 -33.00 12.27 14.88
N GLN A 336 -33.35 12.99 15.93
CA GLN A 336 -34.66 13.60 16.09
C GLN A 336 -34.71 14.97 15.40
N SER A 337 -35.92 15.45 15.10
CA SER A 337 -36.16 16.76 14.46
C SER A 337 -35.62 17.98 15.23
N GLY A 338 -35.33 17.83 16.53
CA GLY A 338 -34.65 18.84 17.35
C GLY A 338 -33.11 18.80 17.30
N GLY A 339 -32.52 17.90 16.49
CA GLY A 339 -31.07 17.70 16.39
C GLY A 339 -30.46 16.78 17.45
N ALA A 340 -31.27 16.24 18.37
CA ALA A 340 -30.81 15.25 19.34
C ALA A 340 -30.47 13.91 18.66
N LEU A 341 -29.39 13.27 19.09
CA LEU A 341 -28.92 11.98 18.60
C LEU A 341 -29.05 10.94 19.71
N VAL A 342 -29.95 9.97 19.55
CA VAL A 342 -30.13 8.89 20.53
C VAL A 342 -29.37 7.65 20.06
N PHE A 343 -28.37 7.23 20.83
CA PHE A 343 -27.59 6.02 20.56
C PHE A 343 -28.16 4.83 21.32
N ASP A 344 -28.31 3.69 20.63
CA ASP A 344 -28.76 2.42 21.18
C ASP A 344 -27.91 1.26 20.63
N GLY A 345 -27.74 0.21 21.42
CA GLY A 345 -26.93 -0.97 21.06
C GLY A 345 -25.63 -1.08 21.88
N TYR A 346 -24.54 -1.50 21.23
CA TYR A 346 -23.28 -1.83 21.90
C TYR A 346 -22.14 -0.90 21.52
N VAL A 347 -21.24 -0.66 22.48
CA VAL A 347 -20.01 0.14 22.33
C VAL A 347 -18.79 -0.64 22.88
N PRO A 348 -17.62 -0.61 22.19
CA PRO A 348 -16.51 -1.51 22.50
C PRO A 348 -15.83 -1.23 23.84
N ASP A 349 -15.75 0.05 24.20
CA ASP A 349 -15.00 0.54 25.35
C ASP A 349 -15.52 1.89 25.84
N GLU A 350 -15.04 2.29 27.02
CA GLU A 350 -15.38 3.56 27.67
C GLU A 350 -14.91 4.79 26.88
N PRO A 351 -13.66 4.87 26.37
CA PRO A 351 -13.22 5.99 25.56
C PRO A 351 -14.08 6.23 24.31
N THR A 352 -14.56 5.17 23.65
CA THR A 352 -15.44 5.29 22.48
C THR A 352 -16.81 5.83 22.88
N ARG A 353 -17.37 5.38 24.01
CA ARG A 353 -18.65 5.87 24.52
C ARG A 353 -18.55 7.35 24.91
N ASP A 354 -17.46 7.75 25.56
CA ASP A 354 -17.21 9.14 25.93
C ASP A 354 -17.07 10.03 24.71
N ALA A 355 -16.34 9.58 23.68
CA ALA A 355 -16.25 10.29 22.40
C ALA A 355 -17.61 10.48 21.73
N PHE A 356 -18.55 9.53 21.88
CA PHE A 356 -19.93 9.70 21.40
C PHE A 356 -20.74 10.65 22.30
N ALA A 357 -20.50 10.66 23.61
CA ALA A 357 -21.16 11.56 24.56
C ALA A 357 -20.76 13.04 24.34
N ASP A 358 -19.54 13.28 23.84
CA ASP A 358 -19.03 14.62 23.54
C ASP A 358 -19.69 15.25 22.29
N ILE A 359 -20.43 14.47 21.50
CA ILE A 359 -21.15 14.98 20.33
C ILE A 359 -22.34 15.83 20.81
N ALA A 360 -22.49 17.03 20.26
CA ALA A 360 -23.56 17.94 20.62
C ALA A 360 -24.95 17.31 20.41
N GLY A 361 -25.74 17.22 21.48
CA GLY A 361 -27.09 16.64 21.46
C GLY A 361 -27.14 15.11 21.52
N ALA A 362 -26.01 14.43 21.77
CA ALA A 362 -25.97 12.97 21.91
C ALA A 362 -26.49 12.48 23.27
N ASP A 363 -27.38 11.49 23.23
CA ASP A 363 -27.82 10.68 24.36
C ASP A 363 -27.28 9.25 24.19
N VAL A 364 -26.25 8.93 24.96
CA VAL A 364 -25.58 7.62 25.00
C VAL A 364 -26.06 6.74 26.16
N SER A 365 -27.18 7.08 26.78
CA SER A 365 -27.70 6.37 27.97
C SER A 365 -28.14 4.93 27.65
N PHE A 366 -28.46 4.63 26.40
CA PHE A 366 -28.89 3.29 25.97
C PHE A 366 -27.76 2.43 25.40
N LEU A 367 -26.53 2.96 25.28
CA LEU A 367 -25.37 2.17 24.87
C LEU A 367 -24.91 1.26 26.01
N LYS A 368 -24.69 -0.01 25.67
CA LYS A 368 -24.15 -1.05 26.56
C LYS A 368 -22.72 -1.38 26.17
N TYR A 369 -21.87 -1.62 27.15
CA TYR A 369 -20.53 -2.15 26.86
C TYR A 369 -20.62 -3.58 26.33
N GLY A 370 -19.92 -3.84 25.24
CA GLY A 370 -19.81 -5.17 24.64
C GLY A 370 -18.53 -5.27 23.84
N GLY A 371 -17.75 -6.32 24.09
CA GLY A 371 -16.56 -6.65 23.31
C GLY A 371 -16.93 -7.29 21.96
N GLY A 372 -15.96 -7.39 21.04
CA GLY A 372 -16.18 -8.01 19.73
C GLY A 372 -16.69 -7.07 18.64
N ALA A 373 -16.58 -5.75 18.84
CA ALA A 373 -16.83 -4.78 17.77
C ALA A 373 -15.97 -5.10 16.55
N PRO A 374 -16.54 -5.14 15.33
CA PRO A 374 -15.77 -5.35 14.12
C PRO A 374 -14.72 -4.23 13.92
N GLY A 375 -13.62 -4.52 13.21
CA GLY A 375 -12.58 -3.51 12.94
C GLY A 375 -13.07 -2.27 12.19
N TYR A 376 -14.16 -2.38 11.44
CA TYR A 376 -14.83 -1.28 10.73
C TYR A 376 -15.86 -0.53 11.59
N TYR A 377 -16.09 -0.92 12.85
CA TYR A 377 -17.17 -0.35 13.67
C TYR A 377 -17.08 1.17 13.78
N ARG A 378 -15.91 1.69 14.17
CA ARG A 378 -15.74 3.12 14.43
C ARG A 378 -15.88 3.98 13.17
N SER A 379 -15.15 3.63 12.10
CA SER A 379 -15.23 4.35 10.82
C SER A 379 -16.63 4.32 10.22
N THR A 380 -17.38 3.24 10.45
CA THR A 380 -18.77 3.11 9.96
C THR A 380 -19.74 3.97 10.77
N VAL A 381 -19.58 4.04 12.09
CA VAL A 381 -20.37 4.94 12.95
C VAL A 381 -20.07 6.40 12.65
N ASP A 382 -18.81 6.76 12.41
CA ASP A 382 -18.42 8.11 12.03
C ASP A 382 -19.07 8.52 10.69
N LEU A 383 -19.06 7.63 9.69
CA LEU A 383 -19.82 7.83 8.44
C LEU A 383 -21.33 7.99 8.71
N GLY A 384 -21.89 7.17 9.59
CA GLY A 384 -23.29 7.26 9.99
C GLY A 384 -23.63 8.62 10.62
N LEU A 385 -22.74 9.17 11.44
CA LEU A 385 -22.89 10.49 12.05
C LEU A 385 -22.78 11.61 11.02
N GLU A 386 -21.87 11.51 10.06
CA GLU A 386 -21.76 12.45 8.93
C GLU A 386 -23.03 12.45 8.08
N LEU A 387 -23.52 11.26 7.70
CA LEU A 387 -24.78 11.10 6.97
C LEU A 387 -25.96 11.68 7.74
N LEU A 388 -26.10 11.32 9.03
CA LEU A 388 -27.13 11.89 9.89
C LEU A 388 -26.99 13.40 10.01
N GLY A 389 -25.77 13.96 9.94
CA GLY A 389 -25.47 15.39 9.91
C GLY A 389 -26.19 16.16 8.80
N HIS A 390 -26.45 15.51 7.67
CA HIS A 390 -27.19 16.06 6.52
C HIS A 390 -28.71 15.89 6.61
N LEU A 391 -29.23 15.19 7.63
CA LEU A 391 -30.66 14.90 7.77
C LEU A 391 -31.31 15.74 8.87
N SER A 392 -32.52 16.25 8.65
CA SER A 392 -33.32 16.93 9.69
C SER A 392 -33.77 15.95 10.78
N GLU A 393 -34.16 14.75 10.36
CA GLU A 393 -34.47 13.59 11.18
C GLU A 393 -34.09 12.34 10.39
N GLY A 394 -33.71 11.26 11.09
CA GLY A 394 -33.29 10.04 10.43
C GLY A 394 -32.73 8.98 11.36
N ARG A 395 -32.51 7.80 10.82
CA ARG A 395 -31.96 6.66 11.55
C ARG A 395 -30.81 6.04 10.78
N PHE A 396 -29.69 5.89 11.46
CA PHE A 396 -28.58 5.05 11.03
C PHE A 396 -28.59 3.75 11.85
N SER A 397 -28.30 2.61 11.22
CA SER A 397 -28.00 1.40 11.96
C SER A 397 -26.91 0.57 11.31
N LEU A 398 -26.10 -0.07 12.14
CA LEU A 398 -25.04 -1.01 11.77
C LEU A 398 -25.31 -2.33 12.51
N SER A 399 -25.39 -3.44 11.78
CA SER A 399 -25.55 -4.78 12.35
C SER A 399 -24.86 -5.82 11.47
N GLY A 400 -23.96 -6.63 12.03
CA GLY A 400 -23.33 -7.76 11.32
C GLY A 400 -22.64 -7.40 9.98
N GLY A 401 -22.12 -6.16 9.86
CA GLY A 401 -21.51 -5.64 8.62
C GLY A 401 -22.48 -5.02 7.62
N THR A 402 -23.76 -4.92 7.96
CA THR A 402 -24.77 -4.26 7.12
C THR A 402 -25.13 -2.90 7.72
N VAL A 403 -25.27 -1.89 6.85
CA VAL A 403 -25.69 -0.54 7.21
C VAL A 403 -27.03 -0.22 6.58
N SER A 404 -27.89 0.48 7.33
CA SER A 404 -29.08 1.12 6.79
C SER A 404 -29.15 2.59 7.22
N ILE A 405 -29.68 3.42 6.33
CA ILE A 405 -29.88 4.85 6.54
C ILE A 405 -31.25 5.26 6.01
N SER A 406 -32.00 5.98 6.83
CA SER A 406 -33.28 6.57 6.44
C SER A 406 -33.46 7.95 7.06
N GLY A 407 -34.27 8.80 6.45
CA GLY A 407 -34.61 10.11 7.00
C GLY A 407 -34.93 11.17 5.96
N VAL A 408 -35.05 12.42 6.40
CA VAL A 408 -35.37 13.57 5.54
C VAL A 408 -34.20 14.54 5.55
N ALA A 409 -33.65 14.89 4.39
CA ALA A 409 -32.53 15.82 4.29
C ALA A 409 -32.86 17.22 4.83
N LEU A 410 -31.87 17.92 5.40
CA LEU A 410 -32.00 19.29 5.92
C LEU A 410 -32.29 20.31 4.81
N SER A 411 -31.62 20.15 3.67
CA SER A 411 -31.70 21.07 2.53
C SER A 411 -31.47 20.30 1.21
N PRO A 412 -31.79 20.89 0.05
CA PRO A 412 -31.50 20.28 -1.25
C PRO A 412 -29.99 20.06 -1.49
N THR A 413 -29.13 20.86 -0.84
CA THR A 413 -27.68 20.67 -0.88
C THR A 413 -27.28 19.48 -0.02
N ASP A 414 -27.82 19.36 1.19
CA ASP A 414 -27.56 18.23 2.09
C ASP A 414 -28.05 16.90 1.51
N TYR A 415 -29.16 16.89 0.79
CA TYR A 415 -29.63 15.71 0.07
C TYR A 415 -28.61 15.20 -0.95
N ARG A 416 -28.00 16.11 -1.72
CA ARG A 416 -26.93 15.77 -2.67
C ARG A 416 -25.65 15.31 -1.96
N SER A 417 -25.26 15.98 -0.88
CA SER A 417 -24.12 15.58 -0.07
C SER A 417 -24.30 14.17 0.50
N ALA A 418 -25.46 13.87 1.12
CA ALA A 418 -25.74 12.56 1.70
C ALA A 418 -25.77 11.44 0.65
N THR A 419 -26.38 11.69 -0.50
CA THR A 419 -26.43 10.71 -1.61
C THR A 419 -25.05 10.51 -2.25
N SER A 420 -24.25 11.56 -2.38
CA SER A 420 -22.87 11.49 -2.89
C SER A 420 -21.93 10.76 -1.93
N LEU A 421 -22.09 10.93 -0.62
CA LEU A 421 -21.30 10.20 0.38
C LEU A 421 -21.54 8.69 0.26
N LEU A 422 -22.81 8.28 0.05
CA LEU A 422 -23.15 6.87 -0.15
C LEU A 422 -22.64 6.30 -1.48
N SER A 423 -22.50 7.12 -2.52
CA SER A 423 -21.96 6.67 -3.81
C SER A 423 -20.44 6.59 -3.86
N THR A 424 -19.74 7.30 -2.97
CA THR A 424 -18.26 7.29 -2.87
C THR A 424 -17.73 5.94 -2.38
N GLY A 425 -18.59 5.13 -1.74
CA GLY A 425 -18.30 3.78 -1.28
C GLY A 425 -18.30 3.67 0.25
N LEU A 426 -18.65 2.48 0.74
CA LEU A 426 -18.65 2.16 2.18
C LEU A 426 -17.27 1.69 2.66
N PRO A 427 -16.97 1.79 3.96
CA PRO A 427 -15.78 1.17 4.55
C PRO A 427 -15.65 -0.32 4.19
N GLN A 428 -14.41 -0.82 4.06
CA GLN A 428 -14.18 -2.22 3.71
C GLN A 428 -14.84 -3.18 4.70
N GLY A 429 -15.52 -4.20 4.17
CA GLY A 429 -16.24 -5.19 4.96
C GLY A 429 -17.67 -4.79 5.35
N VAL A 430 -18.18 -3.66 4.84
CA VAL A 430 -19.53 -3.17 5.08
C VAL A 430 -20.36 -3.14 3.80
N THR A 431 -21.64 -3.50 3.89
CA THR A 431 -22.59 -3.45 2.77
C THR A 431 -23.81 -2.58 3.10
N LEU A 432 -24.36 -1.92 2.09
CA LEU A 432 -25.58 -1.10 2.23
C LEU A 432 -26.80 -2.01 2.09
N ALA A 433 -27.61 -2.13 3.15
CA ALA A 433 -28.85 -2.90 3.13
C ALA A 433 -30.03 -2.07 2.59
N SER A 434 -30.16 -0.82 3.03
CA SER A 434 -31.19 0.09 2.53
C SER A 434 -30.77 1.56 2.63
N GLN A 435 -31.25 2.36 1.69
CA GLN A 435 -31.09 3.80 1.63
C GLN A 435 -32.46 4.43 1.34
N GLU A 436 -33.06 5.04 2.36
CA GLU A 436 -34.37 5.69 2.29
C GLU A 436 -34.25 7.15 2.72
N ILE A 437 -33.43 7.92 2.00
CA ILE A 437 -33.25 9.36 2.23
C ILE A 437 -34.24 10.12 1.35
N GLN A 438 -35.07 10.95 1.96
CA GLN A 438 -36.03 11.81 1.27
C GLN A 438 -35.49 13.23 1.14
N ALA A 439 -35.77 13.87 0.00
CA ALA A 439 -35.48 15.28 -0.20
C ALA A 439 -36.35 16.17 0.73
N PRO A 440 -35.87 17.35 1.16
CA PRO A 440 -36.64 18.22 2.04
C PRO A 440 -37.94 18.66 1.38
N ARG A 441 -39.00 18.84 2.16
CA ARG A 441 -40.30 19.26 1.63
C ARG A 441 -40.28 20.73 1.22
N ALA A 442 -40.51 21.02 -0.06
CA ALA A 442 -40.67 22.37 -0.57
C ALA A 442 -42.00 22.98 -0.14
N ALA A 443 -41.99 24.27 0.21
CA ALA A 443 -43.21 25.02 0.49
C ALA A 443 -44.01 25.32 -0.80
N ASN A 444 -43.30 25.63 -1.89
CA ASN A 444 -43.87 25.87 -3.23
C ASN A 444 -43.15 24.98 -4.22
N TYR A 445 -43.87 24.06 -4.85
CA TYR A 445 -43.29 23.07 -5.77
C TYR A 445 -43.45 23.53 -7.22
N THR A 446 -42.37 24.00 -7.85
CA THR A 446 -42.38 24.49 -9.24
C THR A 446 -41.40 23.73 -10.11
N PHE A 447 -41.75 23.51 -11.38
CA PHE A 447 -40.89 22.85 -12.36
C PHE A 447 -41.06 23.48 -13.73
N ALA A 448 -40.01 23.52 -14.54
CA ALA A 448 -40.13 24.00 -15.92
C ALA A 448 -39.16 23.30 -16.86
N VAL A 449 -39.57 23.21 -18.12
CA VAL A 449 -38.75 22.79 -19.26
C VAL A 449 -38.74 23.93 -20.25
N ARG A 450 -37.56 24.46 -20.57
CA ARG A 450 -37.41 25.59 -21.48
C ARG A 450 -36.67 25.15 -22.73
N ARG A 451 -37.15 25.55 -23.91
CA ARG A 451 -36.47 25.37 -25.18
C ARG A 451 -36.14 26.73 -25.78
N ASP A 452 -34.88 26.95 -26.14
CA ASP A 452 -34.48 28.16 -26.86
C ASP A 452 -34.58 27.99 -28.38
N ALA A 453 -34.48 29.10 -29.12
CA ALA A 453 -34.53 29.10 -30.58
C ALA A 453 -33.35 28.38 -31.24
N GLY A 454 -32.25 28.13 -30.51
CA GLY A 454 -31.12 27.32 -30.95
C GLY A 454 -31.35 25.81 -30.78
N GLY A 455 -32.46 25.40 -30.15
CA GLY A 455 -32.82 24.02 -29.89
C GLY A 455 -32.21 23.44 -28.61
N SER A 456 -31.60 24.24 -27.74
CA SER A 456 -31.17 23.79 -26.41
C SER A 456 -32.39 23.65 -25.50
N VAL A 457 -32.40 22.59 -24.69
CA VAL A 457 -33.45 22.32 -23.70
C VAL A 457 -32.84 22.39 -22.30
N THR A 458 -33.52 23.05 -21.38
CA THR A 458 -33.09 23.17 -19.98
C THR A 458 -34.22 22.78 -19.04
N LEU A 459 -33.95 21.86 -18.12
CA LEU A 459 -34.81 21.55 -16.98
C LEU A 459 -34.49 22.52 -15.83
N GLU A 460 -35.51 23.12 -15.25
CA GLU A 460 -35.40 24.13 -14.19
C GLU A 460 -36.42 23.83 -13.07
N GLY A 461 -36.12 24.20 -11.82
CA GLY A 461 -37.05 24.06 -10.69
C GLY A 461 -36.77 22.86 -9.79
N LEU A 462 -37.83 22.15 -9.37
CA LEU A 462 -37.80 21.13 -8.33
C LEU A 462 -38.17 19.73 -8.87
N LEU A 463 -37.38 18.73 -8.47
CA LEU A 463 -37.63 17.31 -8.71
C LEU A 463 -37.59 16.53 -7.39
N PRO A 464 -38.33 15.41 -7.27
CA PRO A 464 -38.37 14.62 -6.04
C PRO A 464 -37.07 13.84 -5.81
N ASP A 465 -36.46 13.34 -6.89
CA ASP A 465 -35.28 12.51 -6.84
C ASP A 465 -34.47 12.57 -8.16
N PRO A 466 -33.19 12.13 -8.13
CA PRO A 466 -32.32 12.13 -9.31
C PRO A 466 -32.71 11.13 -10.40
N ALA A 467 -33.46 10.07 -10.06
CA ALA A 467 -33.86 9.07 -11.05
C ALA A 467 -34.88 9.68 -12.03
N LEU A 468 -35.82 10.47 -11.51
CA LEU A 468 -36.74 11.23 -12.36
C LEU A 468 -36.02 12.26 -13.24
N GLU A 469 -35.02 12.97 -12.70
CA GLU A 469 -34.19 13.89 -13.50
C GLU A 469 -33.55 13.20 -14.70
N SER A 470 -32.92 12.04 -14.47
CA SER A 470 -32.29 11.25 -15.52
C SER A 470 -33.29 10.80 -16.59
N ALA A 471 -34.50 10.39 -16.17
CA ALA A 471 -35.56 10.00 -17.10
C ALA A 471 -36.02 11.19 -17.96
N LEU A 472 -36.22 12.36 -17.34
CA LEU A 472 -36.64 13.58 -18.02
C LEU A 472 -35.57 14.11 -18.98
N LEU A 473 -34.29 14.09 -18.60
CA LEU A 473 -33.18 14.46 -19.49
C LEU A 473 -33.10 13.54 -20.71
N THR A 474 -33.29 12.24 -20.50
CA THR A 474 -33.34 11.25 -21.59
C THR A 474 -34.49 11.55 -22.55
N ALA A 475 -35.67 11.86 -22.02
CA ALA A 475 -36.84 12.23 -22.82
C ALA A 475 -36.67 13.56 -23.56
N ALA A 476 -35.93 14.52 -22.99
CA ALA A 476 -35.65 15.84 -23.57
C ALA A 476 -34.58 15.83 -24.68
N GLY A 477 -33.75 14.78 -24.72
CA GLY A 477 -32.74 14.54 -25.78
C GLY A 477 -31.31 14.94 -25.39
N ALA A 478 -30.33 14.53 -26.21
CA ALA A 478 -28.90 14.57 -25.88
C ALA A 478 -28.29 15.97 -25.64
N ARG A 479 -28.99 17.05 -25.99
CA ARG A 479 -28.57 18.44 -25.73
C ARG A 479 -29.31 19.08 -24.55
N ALA A 480 -30.08 18.28 -23.80
CA ALA A 480 -30.77 18.75 -22.63
C ALA A 480 -29.79 18.96 -21.47
N THR A 481 -29.97 20.06 -20.76
CA THR A 481 -29.23 20.42 -19.55
C THR A 481 -30.19 20.53 -18.38
N SER A 482 -29.68 20.44 -17.15
CA SER A 482 -30.51 20.56 -15.96
C SER A 482 -29.89 21.53 -14.95
N THR A 483 -30.77 22.31 -14.32
CA THR A 483 -30.46 23.21 -13.19
C THR A 483 -31.40 22.95 -12.01
N VAL A 484 -32.05 21.78 -12.01
CA VAL A 484 -33.04 21.41 -10.99
C VAL A 484 -32.39 21.22 -9.62
N THR A 485 -33.21 21.35 -8.59
CA THR A 485 -32.85 21.02 -7.21
C THR A 485 -33.83 20.00 -6.65
N PHE A 486 -33.38 19.20 -5.68
CA PHE A 486 -34.20 18.12 -5.15
C PHE A 486 -35.00 18.56 -3.93
N ALA A 487 -36.32 18.39 -4.01
CA ALA A 487 -37.24 18.62 -2.91
C ALA A 487 -38.46 17.72 -3.07
N SER A 488 -39.07 17.33 -1.96
CA SER A 488 -40.37 16.65 -1.95
C SER A 488 -41.52 17.66 -1.86
N GLY A 489 -42.76 17.19 -2.01
CA GLY A 489 -43.96 18.04 -2.01
C GLY A 489 -44.61 18.18 -3.38
N GLU A 490 -44.17 17.37 -4.33
CA GLU A 490 -44.77 17.16 -5.63
C GLU A 490 -46.23 16.70 -5.50
N PRO A 491 -47.12 17.12 -6.41
CA PRO A 491 -48.48 16.61 -6.45
C PRO A 491 -48.53 15.14 -6.89
N GLN A 492 -49.66 14.48 -6.62
CA GLN A 492 -49.89 13.12 -7.08
C GLN A 492 -49.74 13.04 -8.61
N ASN A 493 -49.02 12.02 -9.10
CA ASN A 493 -48.72 11.78 -10.52
C ASN A 493 -47.84 12.85 -11.20
N PHE A 494 -47.07 13.64 -10.45
CA PHE A 494 -46.16 14.64 -11.00
C PHE A 494 -45.20 14.06 -12.06
N ALA A 495 -44.57 12.91 -11.79
CA ALA A 495 -43.61 12.29 -12.72
C ALA A 495 -44.21 12.04 -14.11
N ALA A 496 -45.39 11.43 -14.18
CA ALA A 496 -46.10 11.18 -15.43
C ALA A 496 -46.49 12.49 -16.14
N ALA A 497 -46.90 13.51 -15.38
CA ALA A 497 -47.22 14.83 -15.92
C ALA A 497 -45.97 15.54 -16.49
N ALA A 498 -44.82 15.40 -15.84
CA ALA A 498 -43.55 15.97 -16.30
C ALA A 498 -43.03 15.28 -17.57
N GLU A 499 -43.14 13.95 -17.67
CA GLU A 499 -42.85 13.22 -18.91
C GLU A 499 -43.77 13.66 -20.05
N GLN A 500 -45.05 13.83 -19.75
CA GLN A 500 -46.04 14.33 -20.70
C GLN A 500 -45.76 15.77 -21.15
N ALA A 501 -45.26 16.63 -20.26
CA ALA A 501 -44.81 17.98 -20.62
C ALA A 501 -43.67 17.92 -21.64
N ILE A 502 -42.64 17.09 -21.40
CA ILE A 502 -41.48 16.99 -22.27
C ILE A 502 -41.85 16.54 -23.69
N ALA A 503 -42.89 15.73 -23.86
CA ALA A 503 -43.35 15.26 -25.17
C ALA A 503 -43.77 16.39 -26.15
N PHE A 504 -44.12 17.59 -25.66
CA PHE A 504 -44.47 18.74 -26.51
C PHE A 504 -43.25 19.56 -26.96
N ILE A 505 -42.11 19.45 -26.28
CA ILE A 505 -40.90 20.22 -26.57
C ILE A 505 -40.42 20.07 -28.02
N PRO A 506 -40.44 18.89 -28.67
CA PRO A 506 -40.00 18.74 -30.05
C PRO A 506 -40.74 19.63 -31.06
N TRP A 507 -42.01 19.96 -30.81
CA TRP A 507 -42.86 20.76 -31.71
C TRP A 507 -42.74 22.28 -31.53
N LEU A 508 -42.06 22.73 -30.46
CA LEU A 508 -41.81 24.15 -30.19
C LEU A 508 -40.46 24.58 -30.76
N ARG A 509 -40.41 25.67 -31.52
CA ARG A 509 -39.16 26.33 -31.91
C ARG A 509 -38.47 26.96 -30.71
N SER A 510 -39.24 27.67 -29.90
CA SER A 510 -38.80 28.23 -28.62
C SER A 510 -40.01 28.33 -27.69
N GLY A 511 -39.82 28.16 -26.38
CA GLY A 511 -40.94 28.14 -25.46
C GLY A 511 -40.59 27.59 -24.08
N LYS A 512 -41.61 27.52 -23.23
CA LYS A 512 -41.52 27.01 -21.87
C LYS A 512 -42.75 26.15 -21.57
N ILE A 513 -42.52 25.03 -20.89
CA ILE A 513 -43.57 24.25 -20.28
C ILE A 513 -43.33 24.26 -18.78
N ALA A 514 -44.25 24.83 -18.01
CA ALA A 514 -44.04 25.12 -16.59
C ALA A 514 -45.18 24.59 -15.72
N PHE A 515 -44.83 24.09 -14.54
CA PHE A 515 -45.73 23.80 -13.44
C PHE A 515 -45.47 24.81 -12.32
N ASP A 516 -46.50 25.54 -11.90
CA ASP A 516 -46.39 26.61 -10.88
C ASP A 516 -46.76 26.16 -9.45
N GLY A 517 -47.08 24.88 -9.28
CA GLY A 517 -47.60 24.31 -8.03
C GLY A 517 -49.07 23.91 -8.13
N ASP A 518 -49.80 24.40 -9.14
CA ASP A 518 -51.22 24.11 -9.34
C ASP A 518 -51.56 23.75 -10.80
N VAL A 519 -51.04 24.53 -11.75
CA VAL A 519 -51.39 24.49 -13.17
C VAL A 519 -50.14 24.21 -14.00
N TRP A 520 -50.30 23.41 -15.06
CA TRP A 520 -49.28 23.26 -16.11
C TRP A 520 -49.55 24.23 -17.26
N THR A 521 -48.55 24.96 -17.73
CA THR A 521 -48.68 25.91 -18.84
C THR A 521 -47.70 25.56 -19.94
N ILE A 522 -48.19 25.39 -21.17
CA ILE A 522 -47.39 25.25 -22.40
C ILE A 522 -47.43 26.59 -23.13
N GLU A 523 -46.29 27.26 -23.26
CA GLU A 523 -46.15 28.55 -23.94
C GLU A 523 -45.00 28.54 -24.95
N GLY A 524 -45.15 29.20 -26.11
CA GLY A 524 -44.05 29.32 -27.07
C GLY A 524 -44.44 29.48 -28.54
N GLU A 525 -43.43 29.53 -29.39
CA GLU A 525 -43.52 29.56 -30.85
C GLU A 525 -43.45 28.13 -31.42
N PRO A 526 -44.46 27.66 -32.16
CA PRO A 526 -44.40 26.37 -32.86
C PRO A 526 -43.34 26.38 -33.98
N ASN A 527 -42.76 25.21 -34.30
CA ASN A 527 -41.80 25.10 -35.43
C ASN A 527 -42.44 25.44 -36.79
N SER A 528 -43.71 25.10 -36.97
CA SER A 528 -44.49 25.30 -38.18
C SER A 528 -45.99 25.31 -37.87
N ALA A 529 -46.82 25.68 -38.86
CA ALA A 529 -48.28 25.57 -38.73
C ALA A 529 -48.75 24.10 -38.54
N ILE A 530 -48.00 23.13 -39.06
CA ILE A 530 -48.29 21.70 -38.85
C ILE A 530 -48.03 21.33 -37.39
N ASP A 531 -46.87 21.73 -36.86
CA ASP A 531 -46.50 21.46 -35.46
C ASP A 531 -47.44 22.17 -34.48
N GLN A 532 -47.92 23.38 -34.81
CA GLN A 532 -48.99 24.03 -34.06
C GLN A 532 -50.25 23.16 -34.00
N GLY A 533 -50.70 22.65 -35.15
CA GLY A 533 -51.85 21.73 -35.21
C GLY A 533 -51.61 20.41 -34.46
N SER A 534 -50.39 19.88 -34.47
CA SER A 534 -49.99 18.71 -33.68
C SER A 534 -50.07 18.98 -32.19
N ILE A 535 -49.55 20.13 -31.71
CA ILE A 535 -49.64 20.53 -30.30
C ILE A 535 -51.11 20.66 -29.87
N GLU A 536 -51.93 21.38 -30.63
CA GLU A 536 -53.34 21.60 -30.31
C GLU A 536 -54.14 20.28 -30.30
N THR A 537 -53.87 19.39 -31.26
CA THR A 537 -54.51 18.07 -31.34
C THR A 537 -54.10 17.19 -30.16
N GLU A 538 -52.81 17.09 -29.88
CA GLU A 538 -52.29 16.25 -28.80
C GLU A 538 -52.77 16.76 -27.43
N PHE A 539 -52.83 18.08 -27.26
CA PHE A 539 -53.39 18.73 -26.07
C PHE A 539 -54.88 18.38 -25.85
N ALA A 540 -55.67 18.34 -26.93
CA ALA A 540 -57.07 17.97 -26.89
C ALA A 540 -57.28 16.45 -26.66
N VAL A 541 -56.57 15.59 -27.39
CA VAL A 541 -56.66 14.12 -27.29
C VAL A 541 -56.33 13.64 -25.88
N ARG A 542 -55.35 14.26 -25.24
CA ARG A 542 -54.94 13.94 -23.86
C ARG A 542 -55.86 14.56 -22.79
N GLY A 543 -56.88 15.33 -23.17
CA GLY A 543 -57.81 15.96 -22.22
C GLY A 543 -57.10 16.91 -21.24
N LEU A 544 -56.03 17.58 -21.69
CA LEU A 544 -55.19 18.39 -20.81
C LEU A 544 -55.91 19.64 -20.28
N ALA A 545 -56.81 20.23 -21.08
CA ALA A 545 -57.63 21.37 -20.67
C ALA A 545 -58.50 21.07 -19.42
N SER A 546 -59.03 19.85 -19.30
CA SER A 546 -59.78 19.41 -18.11
C SER A 546 -58.92 19.01 -16.92
N SER A 547 -57.60 18.91 -17.12
CA SER A 547 -56.62 18.41 -16.14
C SER A 547 -55.74 19.53 -15.56
N ARG A 548 -56.22 20.79 -15.59
CA ARG A 548 -55.49 21.99 -15.15
C ARG A 548 -54.21 22.26 -15.97
N TRP A 549 -54.30 22.10 -17.28
CA TRP A 549 -53.28 22.58 -18.21
C TRP A 549 -53.80 23.76 -19.03
N THR A 550 -52.92 24.70 -19.36
CA THR A 550 -53.19 25.85 -20.22
C THR A 550 -52.23 25.87 -21.41
N LEU A 551 -52.73 26.27 -22.57
CA LEU A 551 -51.96 26.36 -23.82
C LEU A 551 -51.95 27.81 -24.31
N ALA A 552 -50.76 28.35 -24.57
CA ALA A 552 -50.53 29.73 -25.01
C ALA A 552 -49.46 29.80 -26.12
N LEU A 553 -49.86 29.49 -27.36
CA LEU A 553 -48.96 29.51 -28.52
C LEU A 553 -48.96 30.87 -29.21
N THR A 554 -47.80 31.31 -29.69
CA THR A 554 -47.71 32.44 -30.63
C THR A 554 -48.04 31.98 -32.06
N GLU A 555 -48.33 32.93 -32.95
CA GLU A 555 -48.66 32.63 -34.35
C GLU A 555 -47.51 31.89 -35.05
N ALA A 556 -47.80 30.74 -35.68
CA ALA A 556 -46.77 29.96 -36.38
C ALA A 556 -46.20 30.70 -37.59
N PRO A 557 -44.93 30.43 -37.98
CA PRO A 557 -44.35 30.98 -39.19
C PRO A 557 -45.20 30.66 -40.43
N GLN A 558 -45.55 31.69 -41.23
CA GLN A 558 -46.33 31.49 -42.45
C GLN A 558 -45.52 30.76 -43.54
N ALA A 559 -46.17 29.84 -44.25
CA ALA A 559 -45.54 29.12 -45.35
C ALA A 559 -45.10 30.06 -46.49
N PRO A 560 -43.97 29.81 -47.17
CA PRO A 560 -43.53 30.64 -48.29
C PRO A 560 -44.55 30.65 -49.43
N GLY A 561 -44.82 31.83 -50.01
CA GLY A 561 -45.68 31.96 -51.18
C GLY A 561 -45.10 31.26 -52.42
N PHE A 562 -45.94 30.98 -53.43
CA PHE A 562 -45.52 30.43 -54.72
C PHE A 562 -45.17 31.57 -55.70
N ALA A 563 -44.00 31.54 -56.32
CA ALA A 563 -43.55 32.53 -57.30
C ALA A 563 -43.65 31.97 -58.73
N ASP A 564 -44.33 32.70 -59.62
CA ASP A 564 -44.48 32.39 -61.05
C ASP A 564 -44.51 33.69 -61.87
N PRO A 565 -43.55 33.96 -62.78
CA PRO A 565 -42.37 33.14 -63.07
C PRO A 565 -41.33 33.16 -61.93
N TYR A 566 -40.55 32.07 -61.82
CA TYR A 566 -39.54 31.92 -60.77
C TYR A 566 -38.23 32.63 -61.14
N LEU A 567 -38.13 33.93 -60.82
CA LEU A 567 -36.98 34.76 -61.21
C LEU A 567 -35.83 34.71 -60.20
N TRP A 568 -34.58 34.69 -60.67
CA TRP A 568 -33.38 34.83 -59.83
C TRP A 568 -32.23 35.49 -60.59
N SER A 569 -31.37 36.23 -59.88
CA SER A 569 -30.15 36.77 -60.48
C SER A 569 -29.02 36.92 -59.47
N ALA A 570 -27.79 36.77 -59.97
CA ALA A 570 -26.56 37.07 -59.27
C ALA A 570 -25.65 37.96 -60.13
N GLU A 571 -24.95 38.90 -59.51
CA GLU A 571 -24.00 39.78 -60.19
C GLU A 571 -22.75 39.94 -59.33
N ARG A 572 -21.58 39.80 -59.94
CA ARG A 572 -20.28 40.11 -59.37
C ARG A 572 -19.79 41.42 -59.96
N LEU A 573 -19.60 42.42 -59.11
CA LEU A 573 -19.10 43.73 -59.49
C LEU A 573 -17.56 43.75 -59.59
N PRO A 574 -16.96 44.72 -60.30
CA PRO A 574 -15.49 44.86 -60.41
C PRO A 574 -14.73 44.95 -59.09
N ASP A 575 -15.39 45.41 -58.03
CA ASP A 575 -14.81 45.51 -56.68
C ASP A 575 -14.85 44.18 -55.90
N GLY A 576 -15.33 43.11 -56.55
CA GLY A 576 -15.48 41.77 -56.00
C GLY A 576 -16.72 41.58 -55.13
N SER A 577 -17.60 42.58 -55.01
CA SER A 577 -18.86 42.44 -54.27
C SER A 577 -19.92 41.68 -55.07
N PHE A 578 -20.84 41.04 -54.37
CA PHE A 578 -21.90 40.22 -54.96
C PHE A 578 -23.29 40.78 -54.64
N LEU A 579 -24.15 40.80 -55.66
CA LEU A 579 -25.56 41.16 -55.55
C LEU A 579 -26.42 39.94 -55.86
N PHE A 580 -27.32 39.58 -54.94
CA PHE A 580 -28.32 38.54 -55.15
C PHE A 580 -29.74 39.13 -55.10
N ALA A 581 -30.60 38.68 -56.03
CA ALA A 581 -32.00 39.12 -56.09
C ALA A 581 -32.91 38.01 -56.63
N GLY A 582 -34.22 38.15 -56.39
CA GLY A 582 -35.26 37.21 -56.86
C GLY A 582 -35.69 36.19 -55.80
N ASN A 583 -35.94 34.96 -56.22
CA ASN A 583 -36.52 33.92 -55.36
C ASN A 583 -35.53 32.78 -55.10
N VAL A 584 -35.56 32.24 -53.89
CA VAL A 584 -34.80 31.05 -53.49
C VAL A 584 -35.71 30.02 -52.84
N PRO A 585 -35.51 28.71 -53.08
CA PRO A 585 -36.45 27.68 -52.64
C PRO A 585 -36.44 27.46 -51.12
N ALA A 586 -35.37 27.87 -50.44
CA ALA A 586 -35.22 27.70 -49.00
C ALA A 586 -34.27 28.76 -48.41
N ALA A 587 -34.49 29.10 -47.13
CA ALA A 587 -33.61 29.97 -46.36
C ALA A 587 -32.17 29.42 -46.26
N SER A 588 -32.01 28.09 -46.32
CA SER A 588 -30.70 27.42 -46.30
C SER A 588 -29.84 27.77 -47.52
N LEU A 589 -30.43 27.87 -48.71
CA LEU A 589 -29.71 28.30 -49.92
C LEU A 589 -29.32 29.79 -49.82
N GLN A 590 -30.21 30.62 -49.28
CA GLN A 590 -29.94 32.03 -49.04
C GLN A 590 -28.76 32.26 -48.09
N ALA A 591 -28.72 31.50 -46.99
CA ALA A 591 -27.62 31.52 -46.04
C ALA A 591 -26.31 31.04 -46.68
N TRP A 592 -26.38 29.96 -47.48
CA TRP A 592 -25.22 29.44 -48.21
C TRP A 592 -24.60 30.49 -49.13
N LEU A 593 -25.42 31.23 -49.89
CA LEU A 593 -24.95 32.30 -50.79
C LEU A 593 -24.11 33.33 -50.02
N LYS A 594 -24.61 33.85 -48.90
CA LYS A 594 -23.92 34.85 -48.07
C LYS A 594 -22.58 34.36 -47.54
N VAL A 595 -22.51 33.10 -47.12
CA VAL A 595 -21.28 32.52 -46.59
C VAL A 595 -20.28 32.25 -47.71
N HIS A 596 -20.74 31.77 -48.86
CA HIS A 596 -19.87 31.27 -49.91
C HIS A 596 -19.10 32.35 -50.67
N VAL A 597 -19.70 33.52 -50.89
CA VAL A 597 -19.04 34.64 -51.61
C VAL A 597 -18.42 35.70 -50.69
N GLY A 598 -18.51 35.55 -49.36
CA GLY A 598 -17.84 36.39 -48.37
C GLY A 598 -18.62 37.62 -47.88
N THR A 599 -17.92 38.57 -47.26
CA THR A 599 -18.52 39.65 -46.44
C THR A 599 -19.08 40.84 -47.24
N ARG A 600 -18.77 40.95 -48.54
CA ARG A 600 -19.26 42.03 -49.42
C ARG A 600 -20.44 41.57 -50.27
N VAL A 601 -21.55 41.24 -49.60
CA VAL A 601 -22.79 40.76 -50.23
C VAL A 601 -23.96 41.68 -49.91
N ALA A 602 -24.73 42.05 -50.95
CA ALA A 602 -26.09 42.52 -50.79
C ALA A 602 -27.06 41.49 -51.35
N ASP A 603 -27.93 40.94 -50.49
CA ASP A 603 -28.89 39.91 -50.87
C ASP A 603 -30.31 40.39 -50.58
N THR A 604 -31.08 40.56 -51.65
CA THR A 604 -32.49 40.99 -51.65
C THR A 604 -33.45 39.84 -52.02
N SER A 605 -32.94 38.61 -52.10
CA SER A 605 -33.75 37.44 -52.45
C SER A 605 -34.76 37.07 -51.36
N ARG A 606 -35.83 36.38 -51.75
CA ARG A 606 -36.92 35.94 -50.87
C ARG A 606 -37.15 34.44 -50.97
N VAL A 607 -37.50 33.81 -49.85
CA VAL A 607 -37.88 32.40 -49.85
C VAL A 607 -39.26 32.25 -50.48
N ALA A 608 -39.35 31.49 -51.58
CA ALA A 608 -40.60 31.23 -52.28
C ALA A 608 -40.58 29.83 -52.92
N ASN A 609 -41.76 29.20 -52.96
CA ASN A 609 -42.01 27.95 -53.66
C ASN A 609 -42.14 28.19 -55.18
N GLY A 610 -41.97 27.14 -55.99
CA GLY A 610 -42.05 27.23 -57.46
C GLY A 610 -40.71 27.15 -58.19
N ALA A 611 -39.61 26.86 -57.47
CA ALA A 611 -38.31 26.64 -58.10
C ALA A 611 -38.35 25.39 -59.01
N PRO A 612 -37.72 25.43 -60.19
CA PRO A 612 -37.62 24.25 -61.05
C PRO A 612 -36.72 23.17 -60.42
N PRO A 613 -36.80 21.91 -60.90
CA PRO A 613 -35.86 20.86 -60.49
C PRO A 613 -34.41 21.29 -60.68
N GLU A 614 -33.52 20.83 -59.78
CA GLU A 614 -32.08 21.14 -59.78
C GLU A 614 -31.70 22.63 -59.68
N PHE A 615 -32.67 23.54 -59.44
CA PHE A 615 -32.42 24.98 -59.34
C PHE A 615 -31.30 25.34 -58.34
N ALA A 616 -31.31 24.71 -57.16
CA ALA A 616 -30.28 24.97 -56.14
C ALA A 616 -28.88 24.50 -56.59
N GLN A 617 -28.78 23.42 -57.36
CA GLN A 617 -27.53 22.95 -57.94
C GLN A 617 -27.04 23.95 -59.01
N HIS A 618 -27.94 24.42 -59.87
CA HIS A 618 -27.63 25.40 -60.90
C HIS A 618 -27.20 26.75 -60.33
N VAL A 619 -27.84 27.22 -59.25
CA VAL A 619 -27.40 28.43 -58.51
C VAL A 619 -25.98 28.27 -57.99
N ARG A 620 -25.61 27.11 -57.43
CA ARG A 620 -24.23 26.87 -56.95
C ARG A 620 -23.22 26.93 -58.09
N ALA A 621 -23.52 26.30 -59.22
CA ALA A 621 -22.67 26.32 -60.41
C ALA A 621 -22.57 27.73 -61.03
N ALA A 622 -23.67 28.49 -61.07
CA ALA A 622 -23.72 29.87 -61.52
C ALA A 622 -22.84 30.80 -60.66
N VAL A 623 -22.90 30.65 -59.34
CA VAL A 623 -22.06 31.42 -58.42
C VAL A 623 -20.59 31.03 -58.56
N ALA A 624 -20.28 29.74 -58.72
CA ALA A 624 -18.92 29.29 -59.00
C ALA A 624 -18.38 29.87 -60.31
N ALA A 625 -19.19 29.91 -61.37
CA ALA A 625 -18.82 30.54 -62.64
C ALA A 625 -18.55 32.04 -62.47
N LEU A 626 -19.38 32.77 -61.72
CA LEU A 626 -19.16 34.19 -61.43
C LEU A 626 -17.88 34.44 -60.62
N MET A 627 -17.52 33.55 -59.70
CA MET A 627 -16.28 33.67 -58.94
C MET A 627 -15.02 33.47 -59.81
N ALA A 628 -15.13 32.75 -60.92
CA ALA A 628 -14.06 32.59 -61.90
C ALA A 628 -13.92 33.80 -62.86
N LEU A 629 -14.89 34.72 -62.89
CA LEU A 629 -14.87 35.93 -63.72
C LEU A 629 -14.39 37.15 -62.90
N GLU A 630 -13.88 38.20 -63.54
CA GLU A 630 -13.54 39.49 -62.90
C GLU A 630 -14.80 40.28 -62.54
N GLU A 631 -15.72 40.39 -63.49
CA GLU A 631 -17.08 40.87 -63.30
C GLU A 631 -18.02 40.02 -64.15
N GLY A 632 -19.28 39.91 -63.73
CA GLY A 632 -20.25 39.14 -64.47
C GLY A 632 -21.63 39.11 -63.86
N ARG A 633 -22.59 38.67 -64.65
CA ARG A 633 -24.00 38.57 -64.27
C ARG A 633 -24.60 37.27 -64.75
N VAL A 634 -25.31 36.61 -63.85
CA VAL A 634 -26.16 35.44 -64.14
C VAL A 634 -27.61 35.81 -63.85
N VAL A 635 -28.49 35.51 -64.80
CA VAL A 635 -29.94 35.70 -64.65
C VAL A 635 -30.66 34.40 -65.00
N PHE A 636 -31.64 34.04 -64.19
CA PHE A 636 -32.64 33.03 -64.48
C PHE A 636 -34.00 33.71 -64.59
N ASP A 637 -34.63 33.62 -65.76
CA ASP A 637 -35.89 34.32 -66.07
C ASP A 637 -37.15 33.48 -65.85
N GLY A 638 -37.00 32.28 -65.27
CA GLY A 638 -38.06 31.31 -65.05
C GLY A 638 -37.99 30.11 -65.98
N ASP A 639 -37.28 30.22 -67.11
CA ASP A 639 -37.14 29.14 -68.10
C ASP A 639 -35.69 28.97 -68.57
N THR A 640 -34.96 30.08 -68.76
CA THR A 640 -33.60 30.07 -69.30
C THR A 640 -32.58 30.75 -68.38
N TRP A 641 -31.33 30.31 -68.49
CA TRP A 641 -30.18 30.92 -67.82
C TRP A 641 -29.39 31.78 -68.80
N ALA A 642 -29.09 33.02 -68.43
CA ALA A 642 -28.23 33.92 -69.19
C ALA A 642 -27.00 34.27 -68.35
N VAL A 643 -25.80 34.15 -68.94
CA VAL A 643 -24.52 34.40 -68.27
C VAL A 643 -23.65 35.32 -69.12
N SER A 644 -23.13 36.37 -68.50
CA SER A 644 -22.24 37.33 -69.15
C SER A 644 -21.15 37.78 -68.19
N GLY A 645 -19.98 38.13 -68.71
CA GLY A 645 -18.90 38.69 -67.90
C GLY A 645 -17.55 38.70 -68.59
N THR A 646 -16.52 39.12 -67.86
CA THR A 646 -15.14 39.21 -68.33
C THR A 646 -14.26 38.25 -67.53
N ALA A 647 -13.43 37.49 -68.24
CA ALA A 647 -12.47 36.58 -67.60
C ALA A 647 -11.08 37.22 -67.61
N ALA A 648 -10.35 37.08 -66.51
CA ALA A 648 -8.98 37.59 -66.37
C ALA A 648 -8.02 36.95 -67.39
N ASP A 649 -8.20 35.66 -67.66
CA ASP A 649 -7.34 34.87 -68.55
C ASP A 649 -8.12 33.73 -69.25
N ALA A 650 -7.42 32.99 -70.10
CA ALA A 650 -8.00 31.89 -70.87
C ALA A 650 -8.44 30.70 -70.00
N ALA A 651 -7.78 30.46 -68.85
CA ALA A 651 -8.11 29.39 -67.92
C ALA A 651 -9.38 29.74 -67.11
N ALA A 652 -9.44 30.95 -66.57
CA ALA A 652 -10.61 31.53 -65.92
C ALA A 652 -11.84 31.50 -66.84
N ARG A 653 -11.67 31.83 -68.12
CA ARG A 653 -12.75 31.72 -69.12
C ARG A 653 -13.20 30.28 -69.31
N THR A 654 -12.26 29.34 -69.40
CA THR A 654 -12.57 27.92 -69.62
C THR A 654 -13.32 27.34 -68.42
N ALA A 655 -12.83 27.60 -67.21
CA ALA A 655 -13.47 27.20 -65.96
C ALA A 655 -14.89 27.78 -65.82
N ALA A 656 -15.06 29.09 -66.10
CA ALA A 656 -16.38 29.71 -66.09
C ALA A 656 -17.32 29.10 -67.15
N THR A 657 -16.81 28.78 -68.34
CA THR A 657 -17.62 28.22 -69.44
C THR A 657 -18.04 26.78 -69.15
N GLU A 658 -17.16 25.95 -68.57
CA GLU A 658 -17.48 24.57 -68.17
C GLU A 658 -18.51 24.52 -67.05
N LEU A 659 -18.38 25.40 -66.05
CA LEU A 659 -19.35 25.52 -64.96
C LEU A 659 -20.72 25.99 -65.46
N VAL A 660 -20.77 26.89 -66.45
CA VAL A 660 -22.05 27.29 -67.07
C VAL A 660 -22.65 26.17 -67.91
N ALA A 661 -21.82 25.44 -68.67
CA ALA A 661 -22.26 24.30 -69.47
C ALA A 661 -22.84 23.14 -68.61
N SER A 662 -22.58 23.12 -67.30
CA SER A 662 -23.13 22.11 -66.40
C SER A 662 -24.61 22.30 -66.07
N PHE A 663 -25.17 23.50 -66.29
CA PHE A 663 -26.58 23.81 -65.99
C PHE A 663 -27.33 24.52 -67.12
N ALA A 664 -26.61 24.98 -68.14
CA ALA A 664 -27.15 25.52 -69.37
C ALA A 664 -26.95 24.50 -70.51
N THR A 665 -27.98 23.73 -70.84
CA THR A 665 -28.00 22.98 -72.10
C THR A 665 -27.95 23.98 -73.26
N LEU A 666 -27.10 23.72 -74.26
CA LEU A 666 -26.73 24.65 -75.34
C LEU A 666 -27.90 25.15 -76.24
N ASP A 667 -29.14 24.70 -76.03
CA ASP A 667 -30.31 25.08 -76.82
C ASP A 667 -31.10 26.31 -76.30
N GLY A 668 -30.58 27.06 -75.32
CA GLY A 668 -31.27 28.26 -74.85
C GLY A 668 -30.48 29.29 -74.03
N ALA A 669 -29.26 28.99 -73.59
CA ALA A 669 -28.49 29.93 -72.77
C ALA A 669 -27.69 30.93 -73.59
N ALA A 670 -27.87 32.22 -73.31
CA ALA A 670 -27.01 33.27 -73.84
C ALA A 670 -25.72 33.36 -73.00
N ILE A 671 -24.62 32.79 -73.51
CA ILE A 671 -23.29 32.88 -72.90
C ILE A 671 -22.47 33.95 -73.62
N SER A 672 -22.06 35.01 -72.92
CA SER A 672 -21.24 36.08 -73.48
C SER A 672 -20.02 36.35 -72.59
N ILE A 673 -18.92 35.62 -72.87
CA ILE A 673 -17.63 35.75 -72.20
C ILE A 673 -16.53 35.85 -73.28
N PRO A 674 -16.00 37.06 -73.60
CA PRO A 674 -15.04 37.25 -74.69
C PRO A 674 -13.66 36.60 -74.41
N ALA A 675 -12.86 36.38 -75.46
CA ALA A 675 -11.54 35.75 -75.34
C ALA A 675 -10.52 36.67 -74.62
N ALA A 676 -9.87 36.16 -73.57
CA ALA A 676 -8.81 36.86 -72.86
C ALA A 676 -7.49 36.86 -73.66
N ALA A 677 -6.67 37.90 -73.48
CA ALA A 677 -5.36 38.04 -74.15
C ALA A 677 -4.37 36.96 -73.64
N PRO A 678 -3.45 36.43 -74.49
CA PRO A 678 -2.52 35.37 -74.08
C PRO A 678 -1.49 35.87 -73.04
N SER A 679 -1.32 35.11 -71.95
CA SER A 679 -0.32 35.35 -70.90
C SER A 679 1.05 34.74 -71.25
N LEU A 680 2.13 35.32 -70.71
CA LEU A 680 3.50 34.86 -70.90
C LEU A 680 3.74 33.50 -70.18
N PRO A 681 4.57 32.60 -70.73
CA PRO A 681 4.85 31.29 -70.13
C PRO A 681 5.42 31.42 -68.71
N TYR A 682 5.07 30.47 -67.84
CA TYR A 682 5.47 30.46 -66.42
C TYR A 682 6.93 29.99 -66.29
N ALA A 683 7.86 30.95 -66.29
CA ALA A 683 9.30 30.68 -66.19
C ALA A 683 9.87 31.23 -64.88
N TRP A 684 10.86 30.52 -64.33
CA TRP A 684 11.57 30.91 -63.11
C TRP A 684 13.05 30.55 -63.21
N SER A 685 13.94 31.30 -62.58
CA SER A 685 15.34 30.91 -62.47
C SER A 685 16.07 31.55 -61.29
N ALA A 686 17.10 30.86 -60.82
CA ALA A 686 18.07 31.34 -59.86
C ALA A 686 19.48 31.19 -60.42
N THR A 687 20.27 32.27 -60.43
CA THR A 687 21.65 32.28 -60.92
C THR A 687 22.59 32.68 -59.80
N LYS A 688 23.56 31.82 -59.49
CA LYS A 688 24.60 32.03 -58.47
C LYS A 688 25.92 32.41 -59.13
N THR A 689 26.51 33.50 -58.67
CA THR A 689 27.83 33.97 -59.08
C THR A 689 28.67 34.32 -57.85
N SER A 690 29.90 34.79 -58.06
CA SER A 690 30.74 35.29 -56.97
C SER A 690 30.19 36.55 -56.26
N ALA A 691 29.15 37.19 -56.82
CA ALA A 691 28.54 38.42 -56.30
C ALA A 691 27.19 38.19 -55.58
N GLY A 692 26.76 36.93 -55.40
CA GLY A 692 25.49 36.58 -54.79
C GLY A 692 24.57 35.78 -55.71
N VAL A 693 23.29 35.67 -55.32
CA VAL A 693 22.25 34.92 -56.04
C VAL A 693 21.18 35.87 -56.59
N ALA A 694 20.87 35.75 -57.89
CA ALA A 694 19.78 36.50 -58.52
C ALA A 694 18.60 35.57 -58.79
N LEU A 695 17.40 35.93 -58.29
CA LEU A 695 16.14 35.23 -58.52
C LEU A 695 15.30 36.02 -59.53
N GLU A 696 14.82 35.38 -60.60
CA GLU A 696 14.04 36.03 -61.66
C GLU A 696 12.88 35.13 -62.12
N GLY A 697 11.75 35.73 -62.51
CA GLY A 697 10.58 35.00 -63.05
C GLY A 697 9.40 34.90 -62.08
N ALA A 698 8.52 33.91 -62.26
CA ALA A 698 7.24 33.83 -61.56
C ALA A 698 7.28 32.93 -60.30
N VAL A 699 6.56 33.31 -59.24
CA VAL A 699 6.37 32.51 -58.01
C VAL A 699 4.90 32.49 -57.55
N PRO A 700 4.37 31.37 -57.02
CA PRO A 700 2.93 31.20 -56.76
C PRO A 700 2.36 32.07 -55.65
N ALA A 701 3.19 32.48 -54.69
CA ALA A 701 2.76 33.24 -53.52
C ALA A 701 3.90 34.08 -52.94
N GLU A 702 3.53 35.21 -52.33
CA GLU A 702 4.46 36.13 -51.66
C GLU A 702 5.20 35.46 -50.49
N SER A 703 4.57 34.49 -49.81
CA SER A 703 5.20 33.71 -48.74
C SER A 703 6.37 32.87 -49.25
N LEU A 704 6.22 32.21 -50.41
CA LEU A 704 7.27 31.41 -51.03
C LEU A 704 8.37 32.31 -51.60
N GLN A 705 8.02 33.46 -52.17
CA GLN A 705 8.98 34.47 -52.62
C GLN A 705 9.94 34.87 -51.50
N ARG A 706 9.40 35.29 -50.35
CA ARG A 706 10.20 35.66 -49.17
C ARG A 706 11.06 34.49 -48.66
N PHE A 707 10.52 33.28 -48.69
CA PHE A 707 11.25 32.09 -48.26
C PHE A 707 12.45 31.78 -49.16
N LEU A 708 12.30 31.88 -50.48
CA LEU A 708 13.38 31.66 -51.45
C LEU A 708 14.48 32.71 -51.31
N ALA A 709 14.11 33.98 -51.10
CA ALA A 709 15.08 35.05 -50.83
C ALA A 709 15.91 34.77 -49.56
N VAL A 710 15.28 34.31 -48.47
CA VAL A 710 16.00 33.93 -47.24
C VAL A 710 16.92 32.73 -47.48
N ARG A 711 16.45 31.71 -48.20
CA ARG A 711 17.23 30.50 -48.51
C ARG A 711 18.43 30.77 -49.42
N ALA A 712 18.35 31.79 -50.28
CA ALA A 712 19.43 32.20 -51.19
C ALA A 712 20.63 32.86 -50.47
N GLY A 713 20.46 33.33 -49.24
CA GLY A 713 21.52 33.90 -48.40
C GLY A 713 21.58 35.43 -48.38
N ALA A 714 22.63 35.99 -47.76
CA ALA A 714 22.71 37.41 -47.40
C ALA A 714 22.88 38.40 -48.58
N GLU A 715 23.40 37.94 -49.72
CA GLU A 715 23.54 38.74 -50.95
C GLU A 715 22.64 38.15 -52.04
N VAL A 716 21.35 38.51 -51.98
CA VAL A 716 20.32 38.09 -52.94
C VAL A 716 19.69 39.29 -53.63
N GLU A 717 19.55 39.22 -54.96
CA GLU A 717 18.73 40.14 -55.76
C GLU A 717 17.48 39.40 -56.23
N ASP A 718 16.32 39.74 -55.66
CA ASP A 718 15.05 39.12 -56.01
C ASP A 718 14.23 40.02 -56.95
N ARG A 719 14.04 39.55 -58.19
CA ARG A 719 13.21 40.17 -59.24
C ARG A 719 12.06 39.25 -59.65
N THR A 720 11.61 38.39 -58.74
CA THR A 720 10.48 37.50 -59.00
C THR A 720 9.13 38.24 -58.87
N GLU A 721 8.13 37.78 -59.60
CA GLU A 721 6.76 38.33 -59.58
C GLU A 721 5.78 37.26 -59.07
N VAL A 722 4.83 37.67 -58.22
CA VAL A 722 3.81 36.77 -57.70
C VAL A 722 2.75 36.49 -58.76
N ARG A 723 2.64 35.23 -59.17
CA ARG A 723 1.71 34.73 -60.18
C ARG A 723 1.14 33.38 -59.75
N ALA A 724 -0.18 33.33 -59.57
CA ALA A 724 -0.89 32.18 -59.01
C ALA A 724 -1.04 30.97 -59.97
N ASP A 725 -0.66 31.12 -61.25
CA ASP A 725 -0.82 30.11 -62.31
C ASP A 725 0.40 29.16 -62.42
N ALA A 726 1.00 28.80 -61.28
CA ALA A 726 2.14 27.88 -61.24
C ALA A 726 1.72 26.43 -61.58
N PRO A 727 2.57 25.66 -62.28
CA PRO A 727 2.33 24.24 -62.50
C PRO A 727 2.29 23.42 -61.21
N ASP A 728 1.56 22.31 -61.21
CA ASP A 728 1.52 21.36 -60.09
C ASP A 728 2.93 20.87 -59.74
N GLY A 729 3.28 20.86 -58.45
CA GLY A 729 4.60 20.45 -57.96
C GLY A 729 5.68 21.54 -58.01
N PHE A 730 5.44 22.72 -58.60
CA PHE A 730 6.44 23.79 -58.69
C PHE A 730 7.03 24.20 -57.33
N ALA A 731 6.19 24.30 -56.28
CA ALA A 731 6.63 24.75 -54.96
C ALA A 731 7.57 23.75 -54.25
N SER A 732 7.44 22.44 -54.49
CA SER A 732 8.39 21.44 -53.99
C SER A 732 9.68 21.42 -54.81
N ASP A 733 9.55 21.52 -56.14
CA ASP A 733 10.68 21.39 -57.06
C ASP A 733 11.62 22.59 -57.00
N VAL A 734 11.08 23.81 -56.80
CA VAL A 734 11.88 25.02 -56.66
C VAL A 734 12.78 24.99 -55.41
N LEU A 735 12.36 24.30 -54.35
CA LEU A 735 13.19 24.12 -53.15
C LEU A 735 14.36 23.16 -53.41
N GLN A 736 14.11 22.07 -54.12
CA GLN A 736 15.17 21.18 -54.60
C GLN A 736 16.12 21.91 -55.57
N ALA A 737 15.60 22.81 -56.41
CA ALA A 737 16.40 23.66 -57.29
C ALA A 737 17.40 24.51 -56.50
N MET A 738 16.95 25.12 -55.40
CA MET A 738 17.80 25.93 -54.52
C MET A 738 18.86 25.10 -53.80
N ASP A 739 18.53 23.87 -53.43
CA ASP A 739 19.47 22.94 -52.80
C ASP A 739 20.55 22.49 -53.78
N VAL A 740 20.18 22.23 -55.05
CA VAL A 740 21.15 21.97 -56.12
C VAL A 740 22.04 23.18 -56.38
N LEU A 741 21.49 24.40 -56.41
CA LEU A 741 22.25 25.64 -56.60
C LEU A 741 23.24 25.90 -55.45
N ALA A 742 22.93 25.47 -54.23
CA ALA A 742 23.82 25.58 -53.07
C ALA A 742 25.12 24.77 -53.25
N LEU A 743 25.05 23.63 -53.94
CA LEU A 743 26.19 22.75 -54.24
C LEU A 743 27.12 23.28 -55.35
N LEU A 744 26.71 24.34 -56.04
CA LEU A 744 27.48 24.97 -57.11
C LEU A 744 28.29 26.16 -56.60
N ARG A 745 29.48 26.35 -57.17
CA ARG A 745 30.31 27.53 -56.97
C ARG A 745 29.74 28.73 -57.72
N ASP A 746 29.40 28.48 -58.98
CA ASP A 746 28.73 29.39 -59.90
C ASP A 746 27.87 28.54 -60.84
N GLY A 747 26.65 28.99 -61.13
CA GLY A 747 25.70 28.18 -61.88
C GLY A 747 24.30 28.78 -61.92
N ARG A 748 23.41 28.14 -62.68
CA ARG A 748 22.02 28.54 -62.84
C ARG A 748 21.11 27.32 -62.71
N VAL A 749 20.04 27.47 -61.96
CA VAL A 749 18.88 26.57 -61.98
C VAL A 749 17.70 27.33 -62.56
N ALA A 750 16.95 26.72 -63.47
CA ALA A 750 15.85 27.38 -64.18
C ALA A 750 14.74 26.40 -64.54
N PHE A 751 13.51 26.90 -64.56
CA PHE A 751 12.33 26.28 -65.12
C PHE A 751 11.86 27.11 -66.31
N ASP A 752 11.79 26.52 -67.49
CA ASP A 752 11.46 27.20 -68.75
C ASP A 752 9.96 27.18 -69.10
N GLY A 753 9.12 26.69 -68.17
CA GLY A 753 7.69 26.45 -68.38
C GLY A 753 7.36 24.99 -68.64
N ASN A 754 8.34 24.13 -68.91
CA ASN A 754 8.10 22.71 -69.17
C ASN A 754 9.16 21.77 -68.54
N GLN A 755 10.41 22.22 -68.38
CA GLN A 755 11.49 21.39 -67.85
C GLN A 755 12.40 22.17 -66.89
N TRP A 756 12.88 21.49 -65.85
CA TRP A 756 13.92 22.01 -64.96
C TRP A 756 15.31 21.77 -65.54
N VAL A 757 16.16 22.80 -65.51
CA VAL A 757 17.53 22.79 -66.03
C VAL A 757 18.47 23.32 -64.97
N ALA A 758 19.56 22.59 -64.68
CA ALA A 758 20.65 23.08 -63.84
C ALA A 758 21.97 23.04 -64.61
N SER A 759 22.75 24.11 -64.52
CA SER A 759 24.06 24.23 -65.17
C SER A 759 25.05 24.96 -64.28
N GLY A 760 26.35 24.64 -64.36
CA GLY A 760 27.38 25.35 -63.59
C GLY A 760 28.57 24.50 -63.16
N ASN A 761 29.43 25.12 -62.35
CA ASN A 761 30.65 24.51 -61.84
C ASN A 761 30.45 24.08 -60.39
N ALA A 762 30.77 22.82 -60.09
CA ALA A 762 30.68 22.26 -58.75
C ALA A 762 31.59 22.99 -57.74
N LEU A 763 31.11 23.12 -56.51
CA LEU A 763 31.88 23.70 -55.40
C LEU A 763 33.01 22.77 -54.94
N ALA A 764 32.79 21.45 -54.96
CA ALA A 764 33.74 20.43 -54.53
C ALA A 764 33.61 19.13 -55.36
N PRO A 765 34.65 18.27 -55.42
CA PRO A 765 34.55 16.97 -56.07
C PRO A 765 33.44 16.12 -55.45
N GLY A 766 32.57 15.52 -56.28
CA GLY A 766 31.44 14.69 -55.83
C GLY A 766 30.12 15.45 -55.65
N ALA A 767 30.10 16.77 -55.85
CA ALA A 767 28.86 17.56 -55.79
C ALA A 767 27.82 17.18 -56.85
N ILE A 768 28.23 16.59 -57.98
CA ILE A 768 27.30 16.07 -59.00
C ILE A 768 26.53 14.86 -58.47
N ALA A 769 27.18 13.98 -57.71
CA ALA A 769 26.51 12.83 -57.07
C ALA A 769 25.53 13.32 -55.98
N ALA A 770 25.95 14.28 -55.15
CA ALA A 770 25.09 14.89 -54.14
C ALA A 770 23.88 15.65 -54.75
N ALA A 771 24.06 16.35 -55.86
CA ALA A 771 22.97 17.00 -56.58
C ALA A 771 21.97 15.99 -57.15
N THR A 772 22.44 14.81 -57.59
CA THR A 772 21.57 13.73 -58.08
C THR A 772 20.81 13.06 -56.93
N GLU A 773 21.43 12.95 -55.75
CA GLU A 773 20.80 12.43 -54.54
C GLU A 773 19.72 13.37 -53.99
N VAL A 774 19.97 14.69 -53.97
CA VAL A 774 18.97 15.72 -53.61
C VAL A 774 17.72 15.65 -54.49
N LEU A 775 17.89 15.31 -55.77
CA LEU A 775 16.78 15.17 -56.72
C LEU A 775 16.05 13.81 -56.61
N GLY A 776 16.63 12.82 -55.94
CA GLY A 776 16.00 11.52 -55.67
C GLY A 776 15.40 10.85 -56.91
N THR A 777 14.15 10.36 -56.81
CA THR A 777 13.41 9.73 -57.92
C THR A 777 12.98 10.71 -59.02
N ASN A 778 13.12 12.04 -58.80
CA ASN A 778 12.73 13.09 -59.75
C ASN A 778 13.85 13.50 -60.73
N ALA A 779 15.07 12.98 -60.54
CA ALA A 779 16.21 13.22 -61.43
C ALA A 779 15.94 13.09 -62.95
N PRO A 780 15.15 12.12 -63.47
CA PRO A 780 14.90 12.01 -64.92
C PRO A 780 14.08 13.16 -65.53
N ALA A 781 13.42 14.01 -64.72
CA ALA A 781 12.72 15.20 -65.19
C ALA A 781 13.64 16.44 -65.36
N TRP A 782 14.90 16.35 -64.93
CA TRP A 782 15.85 17.47 -64.89
C TRP A 782 16.94 17.32 -65.96
N ARG A 783 17.35 18.44 -66.57
CA ARG A 783 18.54 18.49 -67.45
C ARG A 783 19.71 19.09 -66.67
N LEU A 784 20.68 18.24 -66.30
CA LEU A 784 21.88 18.64 -65.56
C LEU A 784 23.08 18.80 -66.51
N THR A 785 23.75 19.96 -66.45
CA THR A 785 24.97 20.29 -67.20
C THR A 785 26.01 20.88 -66.24
N LEU A 786 26.49 20.00 -65.34
CA LEU A 786 27.41 20.37 -64.26
C LEU A 786 28.84 19.90 -64.58
N SER A 787 29.83 20.68 -64.19
CA SER A 787 31.26 20.35 -64.36
C SER A 787 31.96 20.24 -63.02
N ASP A 788 32.68 19.13 -62.78
CA ASP A 788 33.54 18.96 -61.61
C ASP A 788 34.86 19.73 -61.76
N PRO A 789 35.46 20.27 -60.68
CA PRO A 789 36.82 20.80 -60.73
C PRO A 789 37.83 19.67 -61.00
N GLU A 790 38.69 19.86 -62.01
CA GLU A 790 39.71 18.92 -62.51
C GLU A 790 40.48 18.21 -61.37
N ALA A 791 40.38 16.88 -61.32
CA ALA A 791 41.20 16.04 -60.45
C ALA A 791 42.55 15.77 -61.12
N VAL A 792 43.64 16.22 -60.48
CA VAL A 792 45.01 15.85 -60.88
C VAL A 792 45.24 14.37 -60.52
N GLU A 793 45.55 13.57 -61.54
CA GLU A 793 45.90 12.15 -61.45
C GLU A 793 47.04 11.84 -60.47
N SER A 794 46.94 10.67 -59.82
CA SER A 794 48.02 9.69 -59.61
C SER A 794 47.38 8.47 -58.93
N GLN A 795 47.59 7.21 -59.30
CA GLN A 795 48.24 6.59 -60.44
C GLN A 795 47.95 5.08 -60.27
N THR A 796 47.54 4.43 -61.36
CA THR A 796 47.86 3.04 -61.74
C THR A 796 47.47 1.84 -60.86
N ALA A 797 46.58 1.03 -61.47
CA ALA A 797 46.79 -0.40 -61.81
C ALA A 797 46.52 -1.44 -60.70
N VAL A 798 45.89 -2.61 -60.90
CA VAL A 798 45.61 -3.46 -62.08
C VAL A 798 44.37 -4.34 -61.78
N SER A 799 43.54 -4.56 -62.81
CA SER A 799 42.75 -5.76 -63.20
C SER A 799 43.03 -7.14 -62.53
N PRO A 800 42.24 -8.21 -62.80
CA PRO A 800 40.88 -8.29 -63.36
C PRO A 800 39.94 -9.34 -62.67
N ALA A 801 38.68 -9.32 -63.13
CA ALA A 801 37.78 -10.46 -63.32
C ALA A 801 37.01 -11.07 -62.13
N GLU A 802 35.68 -10.84 -62.19
CA GLU A 802 34.57 -11.77 -61.93
C GLU A 802 34.89 -13.28 -62.18
N PRO A 803 34.16 -14.26 -61.59
CA PRO A 803 32.69 -14.27 -61.63
C PRO A 803 31.91 -15.01 -60.51
N THR A 804 30.58 -14.82 -60.55
CA THR A 804 29.48 -15.77 -60.23
C THR A 804 29.23 -16.34 -58.81
N ASP A 805 27.99 -16.06 -58.38
CA ASP A 805 26.90 -16.99 -58.02
C ASP A 805 26.69 -17.54 -56.60
N ALA A 806 25.40 -17.65 -56.32
CA ALA A 806 24.70 -18.65 -55.52
C ALA A 806 24.79 -18.65 -53.98
N ALA A 807 23.69 -18.17 -53.38
CA ALA A 807 22.80 -18.88 -52.43
C ALA A 807 23.37 -19.90 -51.42
N SER A 808 22.97 -19.73 -50.15
CA SER A 808 22.34 -20.73 -49.25
C SER A 808 22.90 -20.77 -47.81
N GLN A 809 21.99 -20.45 -46.87
CA GLN A 809 21.75 -20.84 -45.47
C GLN A 809 22.66 -21.82 -44.64
N PRO A 810 22.49 -21.84 -43.28
CA PRO A 810 23.50 -22.15 -42.24
C PRO A 810 23.45 -23.63 -41.77
N PRO A 811 24.23 -24.12 -40.76
CA PRO A 811 23.99 -23.90 -39.32
C PRO A 811 25.28 -23.85 -38.44
N GLY A 812 25.12 -23.56 -37.14
CA GLY A 812 26.22 -23.26 -36.21
C GLY A 812 26.81 -24.43 -35.38
N VAL A 813 27.18 -24.06 -34.14
CA VAL A 813 27.53 -24.86 -32.94
C VAL A 813 29.02 -24.85 -32.51
N ALA A 814 29.26 -24.16 -31.37
CA ALA A 814 30.13 -24.51 -30.21
C ALA A 814 31.67 -24.59 -30.40
N THR A 815 32.58 -24.32 -29.46
CA THR A 815 32.57 -23.98 -28.01
C THR A 815 34.02 -23.64 -27.59
N VAL A 816 34.20 -22.63 -26.72
CA VAL A 816 35.01 -22.60 -25.47
C VAL A 816 36.54 -22.85 -25.53
N THR A 817 37.35 -21.86 -25.13
CA THR A 817 38.16 -21.84 -23.87
C THR A 817 39.07 -20.59 -23.76
N GLU A 818 38.93 -19.85 -22.65
CA GLU A 818 39.92 -18.98 -21.98
C GLU A 818 41.12 -19.80 -21.43
N PRO A 819 42.27 -19.24 -20.92
CA PRO A 819 42.43 -17.97 -20.17
C PRO A 819 43.72 -17.17 -20.55
N THR A 820 44.00 -15.94 -20.08
CA THR A 820 44.57 -15.66 -18.74
C THR A 820 44.71 -14.14 -18.53
N VAL A 821 44.32 -13.74 -17.33
CA VAL A 821 44.38 -12.44 -16.66
C VAL A 821 45.75 -11.75 -16.76
N SER A 822 45.75 -10.45 -17.07
CA SER A 822 46.69 -9.51 -16.45
C SER A 822 46.04 -8.14 -16.28
N ARG A 823 46.25 -7.60 -15.09
CA ARG A 823 45.49 -6.56 -14.39
C ARG A 823 46.08 -5.19 -14.71
N GLU A 824 45.27 -4.27 -15.21
CA GLU A 824 45.57 -2.83 -15.17
C GLU A 824 44.39 -2.11 -14.50
N GLU A 825 44.72 -1.30 -13.51
CA GLU A 825 43.83 -0.69 -12.53
C GLU A 825 43.10 0.51 -13.17
N PRO A 826 41.76 0.60 -13.13
CA PRO A 826 41.05 1.72 -13.75
C PRO A 826 41.05 2.94 -12.80
N VAL A 827 41.51 4.06 -13.35
CA VAL A 827 41.32 5.43 -12.86
C VAL A 827 39.83 5.66 -12.55
N PRO A 828 39.44 6.31 -11.43
CA PRO A 828 38.04 6.57 -11.13
C PRO A 828 37.46 7.54 -12.18
N ALA A 829 36.41 7.10 -12.86
CA ALA A 829 35.59 7.93 -13.73
C ALA A 829 34.91 9.05 -12.89
N PRO A 830 34.66 10.23 -13.48
CA PRO A 830 33.96 11.31 -12.80
C PRO A 830 32.52 10.89 -12.50
N VAL A 831 32.14 10.90 -11.23
CA VAL A 831 30.76 10.74 -10.77
C VAL A 831 29.90 11.88 -11.35
N THR A 832 29.00 11.55 -12.28
CA THR A 832 27.85 12.40 -12.62
C THR A 832 26.93 12.50 -11.39
N PRO A 833 26.39 13.69 -11.07
CA PRO A 833 25.53 13.88 -9.91
C PRO A 833 24.22 13.10 -10.11
N GLN A 834 24.01 12.05 -9.34
CA GLN A 834 22.71 11.36 -9.31
C GLN A 834 21.67 12.29 -8.68
N THR A 835 20.56 12.53 -9.40
CA THR A 835 19.38 13.27 -8.89
C THR A 835 18.98 12.75 -7.51
N SER A 836 18.92 13.61 -6.49
CA SER A 836 18.56 13.16 -5.14
C SER A 836 17.06 12.78 -5.07
N ALA A 837 16.70 11.87 -4.15
CA ALA A 837 15.29 11.49 -3.95
C ALA A 837 14.39 12.69 -3.60
N ALA A 838 14.96 13.73 -2.95
CA ALA A 838 14.24 14.96 -2.63
C ALA A 838 13.95 15.80 -3.89
N ASP A 839 14.92 15.91 -4.80
CA ASP A 839 14.76 16.67 -6.06
C ASP A 839 13.76 15.97 -7.00
N LEU A 840 13.77 14.63 -7.02
CA LEU A 840 12.79 13.85 -7.77
C LEU A 840 11.36 14.05 -7.24
N ALA A 841 11.18 14.03 -5.92
CA ALA A 841 9.88 14.29 -5.30
C ALA A 841 9.40 15.73 -5.59
N GLN A 842 10.30 16.71 -5.54
CA GLN A 842 9.98 18.09 -5.86
C GLN A 842 9.64 18.29 -7.34
N CYS A 843 10.36 17.63 -8.26
CA CYS A 843 10.05 17.61 -9.68
C CYS A 843 8.65 17.04 -9.93
N ARG A 844 8.30 15.86 -9.37
CA ARG A 844 6.97 15.26 -9.51
C ARG A 844 5.85 16.18 -9.02
N ALA A 845 6.03 16.80 -7.85
CA ALA A 845 5.02 17.70 -7.27
C ALA A 845 4.76 18.92 -8.17
N ARG A 846 5.82 19.55 -8.70
CA ARG A 846 5.70 20.72 -9.59
C ARG A 846 5.03 20.37 -10.92
N LEU A 847 5.38 19.23 -11.51
CA LEU A 847 4.77 18.78 -12.77
C LEU A 847 3.27 18.49 -12.62
N ALA A 848 2.87 17.88 -11.49
CA ALA A 848 1.47 17.62 -11.19
C ALA A 848 0.68 18.92 -10.99
N GLU A 849 1.25 19.90 -10.27
CA GLU A 849 0.64 21.21 -10.05
C GLU A 849 0.45 21.98 -11.38
N LEU A 850 1.49 22.06 -12.21
CA LEU A 850 1.41 22.74 -13.52
C LEU A 850 0.40 22.05 -14.46
N SER A 851 0.37 20.71 -14.47
CA SER A 851 -0.58 19.95 -15.30
C SER A 851 -2.03 20.16 -14.87
N ALA A 852 -2.29 20.40 -13.57
CA ALA A 852 -3.64 20.66 -13.06
C ALA A 852 -4.21 22.03 -13.49
N HIS A 853 -3.35 23.01 -13.79
CA HIS A 853 -3.78 24.35 -14.21
C HIS A 853 -4.28 24.42 -15.66
N ASN A 854 -3.98 23.40 -16.48
CA ASN A 854 -4.38 23.31 -17.89
C ASN A 854 -4.13 24.60 -18.71
N ALA A 855 -2.94 25.19 -18.55
CA ALA A 855 -2.61 26.51 -19.11
C ALA A 855 -1.94 26.47 -20.50
N ILE A 856 -1.55 25.29 -21.00
CA ILE A 856 -1.01 25.14 -22.36
C ILE A 856 -2.17 25.14 -23.37
N LEU A 857 -2.46 26.32 -23.92
CA LEU A 857 -3.53 26.52 -24.91
C LEU A 857 -3.03 26.35 -26.35
N PHE A 858 -3.91 25.85 -27.22
CA PHE A 858 -3.67 25.68 -28.65
C PHE A 858 -4.69 26.46 -29.48
N GLN A 859 -4.32 26.82 -30.71
CA GLN A 859 -5.29 27.33 -31.68
C GLN A 859 -6.33 26.24 -32.03
N SER A 860 -7.57 26.67 -32.30
CA SER A 860 -8.69 25.76 -32.56
C SER A 860 -8.37 24.83 -33.74
N GLY A 861 -8.52 23.51 -33.54
CA GLY A 861 -8.27 22.49 -34.55
C GLY A 861 -6.80 22.30 -34.97
N ALA A 862 -5.84 22.94 -34.32
CA ALA A 862 -4.43 22.88 -34.68
C ALA A 862 -3.52 22.47 -33.51
N ALA A 863 -2.31 22.03 -33.85
CA ALA A 863 -1.20 21.78 -32.93
C ALA A 863 -0.25 22.99 -32.81
N ILE A 864 -0.80 24.20 -32.98
CA ILE A 864 -0.05 25.46 -32.84
C ILE A 864 -0.26 25.98 -31.43
N ILE A 865 0.82 26.03 -30.63
CA ILE A 865 0.80 26.53 -29.25
C ILE A 865 0.52 28.05 -29.25
N ALA A 866 -0.43 28.49 -28.42
CA ALA A 866 -0.75 29.90 -28.29
C ALA A 866 0.40 30.67 -27.64
N ALA A 867 0.67 31.89 -28.09
CA ALA A 867 1.74 32.74 -27.52
C ALA A 867 1.56 33.03 -26.01
N SER A 868 0.34 32.88 -25.47
CA SER A 868 0.07 33.00 -24.02
C SER A 868 0.66 31.86 -23.19
N ALA A 869 0.99 30.71 -23.80
CA ALA A 869 1.48 29.52 -23.09
C ALA A 869 3.01 29.53 -22.86
N THR A 870 3.72 30.57 -23.31
CA THR A 870 5.19 30.65 -23.19
C THR A 870 5.66 30.58 -21.73
N ALA A 871 5.00 31.31 -20.82
CA ALA A 871 5.38 31.32 -19.40
C ALA A 871 5.18 29.95 -18.73
N GLU A 872 4.15 29.21 -19.14
CA GLU A 872 3.86 27.88 -18.61
C GLU A 872 4.90 26.86 -19.09
N LEU A 873 5.27 26.92 -20.38
CA LEU A 873 6.34 26.07 -20.94
C LEU A 873 7.69 26.32 -20.27
N ASP A 874 7.99 27.59 -19.91
CA ASP A 874 9.19 27.93 -19.16
C ASP A 874 9.16 27.33 -17.74
N ALA A 875 7.99 27.30 -17.09
CA ALA A 875 7.80 26.69 -15.78
C ALA A 875 7.97 25.15 -15.82
N PHE A 876 7.41 24.49 -16.84
CA PHE A 876 7.62 23.05 -17.08
C PHE A 876 9.10 22.73 -17.31
N ALA A 877 9.79 23.50 -18.16
CA ALA A 877 11.22 23.32 -18.41
C ALA A 877 12.04 23.47 -17.12
N GLN A 878 11.74 24.48 -16.29
CA GLN A 878 12.40 24.67 -15.00
C GLN A 878 12.15 23.53 -14.01
N ALA A 879 10.94 22.97 -13.98
CA ALA A 879 10.64 21.82 -13.14
C ALA A 879 11.43 20.58 -13.57
N LEU A 880 11.57 20.36 -14.89
CA LEU A 880 12.30 19.21 -15.46
C LEU A 880 13.82 19.26 -15.26
N LEU A 881 14.38 20.46 -15.03
CA LEU A 881 15.78 20.64 -14.63
C LEU A 881 16.09 20.08 -13.24
N LEU A 882 15.10 19.89 -12.37
CA LEU A 882 15.28 19.29 -11.03
C LEU A 882 15.49 17.77 -11.08
N CYS A 883 15.16 17.14 -12.21
CA CYS A 883 15.16 15.70 -12.35
C CYS A 883 15.82 15.29 -13.69
N PRO A 884 17.07 15.70 -14.00
CA PRO A 884 17.71 15.56 -15.32
C PRO A 884 17.75 14.13 -15.88
N ASP A 885 17.73 13.12 -15.01
CA ASP A 885 17.92 11.70 -15.37
C ASP A 885 16.62 10.91 -15.56
N SER A 886 15.44 11.52 -15.36
CA SER A 886 14.15 10.81 -15.36
C SER A 886 13.50 10.72 -16.75
N MET A 887 12.86 9.61 -17.11
CA MET A 887 12.04 9.57 -18.33
C MET A 887 10.73 10.34 -18.12
N VAL A 888 10.30 11.11 -19.11
CA VAL A 888 9.15 12.02 -19.03
C VAL A 888 8.14 11.70 -20.11
N ASP A 889 6.88 11.55 -19.72
CA ASP A 889 5.75 11.40 -20.62
C ASP A 889 5.01 12.75 -20.75
N VAL A 890 4.77 13.16 -22.00
CA VAL A 890 3.98 14.33 -22.38
C VAL A 890 2.71 13.82 -23.05
N GLU A 891 1.61 13.85 -22.31
CA GLU A 891 0.35 13.24 -22.69
C GLU A 891 -0.63 14.29 -23.21
N GLY A 892 -1.08 14.12 -24.45
CA GLY A 892 -2.10 14.95 -25.09
C GLY A 892 -3.50 14.35 -24.95
N HIS A 893 -4.47 15.19 -24.56
CA HIS A 893 -5.88 14.82 -24.46
C HIS A 893 -6.78 15.79 -25.24
N THR A 894 -7.84 15.26 -25.82
CA THR A 894 -8.93 16.04 -26.45
C THR A 894 -10.24 15.78 -25.71
N ASP A 895 -11.25 16.60 -25.98
CA ASP A 895 -12.63 16.30 -25.64
C ASP A 895 -13.29 15.42 -26.71
N SER A 896 -14.56 15.06 -26.48
CA SER A 896 -15.33 14.15 -27.34
C SER A 896 -15.93 14.78 -28.60
N ASP A 897 -15.46 15.96 -29.02
CA ASP A 897 -15.97 16.66 -30.21
C ASP A 897 -15.08 16.31 -31.41
N GLY A 898 -15.63 15.63 -32.41
CA GLY A 898 -14.90 15.28 -33.63
C GLY A 898 -14.89 13.77 -33.90
N ASP A 899 -14.06 13.36 -34.84
CA ASP A 899 -13.80 11.95 -35.13
C ASP A 899 -12.68 11.42 -34.23
N ASP A 900 -12.86 10.24 -33.62
CA ASP A 900 -11.92 9.64 -32.66
C ASP A 900 -10.49 9.52 -33.21
N GLN A 901 -10.33 9.18 -34.51
CA GLN A 901 -9.03 9.02 -35.13
C GLN A 901 -8.37 10.37 -35.38
N GLN A 902 -9.15 11.40 -35.72
CA GLN A 902 -8.67 12.78 -35.83
C GLN A 902 -8.30 13.35 -34.46
N ASN A 903 -9.08 13.07 -33.43
CA ASN A 903 -8.82 13.47 -32.05
C ASN A 903 -7.55 12.81 -31.51
N LEU A 904 -7.34 11.53 -31.81
CA LEU A 904 -6.10 10.83 -31.49
C LEU A 904 -4.90 11.48 -32.20
N ALA A 905 -4.98 11.67 -33.53
CA ALA A 905 -3.90 12.29 -34.29
C ALA A 905 -3.59 13.73 -33.82
N LEU A 906 -4.62 14.52 -33.50
CA LEU A 906 -4.48 15.88 -32.98
C LEU A 906 -3.84 15.88 -31.59
N SER A 907 -4.20 14.93 -30.72
CA SER A 907 -3.61 14.80 -29.39
C SER A 907 -2.12 14.45 -29.44
N VAL A 908 -1.71 13.57 -30.36
CA VAL A 908 -0.29 13.24 -30.62
C VAL A 908 0.45 14.47 -31.12
N ALA A 909 -0.05 15.14 -32.16
CA ALA A 909 0.59 16.32 -32.74
C ALA A 909 0.76 17.46 -31.71
N ARG A 910 -0.18 17.63 -30.78
CA ARG A 910 -0.09 18.59 -29.67
C ARG A 910 0.98 18.22 -28.65
N ALA A 911 1.07 16.93 -28.29
CA ALA A 911 2.12 16.44 -27.41
C ALA A 911 3.51 16.63 -28.05
N GLU A 912 3.67 16.34 -29.34
CA GLU A 912 4.91 16.56 -30.10
C GLU A 912 5.30 18.04 -30.18
N ALA A 913 4.33 18.94 -30.36
CA ALA A 913 4.56 20.38 -30.34
C ALA A 913 5.08 20.84 -28.97
N VAL A 914 4.55 20.30 -27.87
CA VAL A 914 5.02 20.60 -26.51
C VAL A 914 6.42 20.04 -26.27
N VAL A 915 6.70 18.81 -26.72
CA VAL A 915 8.05 18.21 -26.66
C VAL A 915 9.06 19.10 -27.40
N THR A 916 8.73 19.52 -28.62
CA THR A 916 9.59 20.44 -29.41
C THR A 916 9.84 21.74 -28.65
N ALA A 917 8.79 22.34 -28.06
CA ALA A 917 8.89 23.57 -27.30
C ALA A 917 9.72 23.42 -26.00
N LEU A 918 9.72 22.25 -25.37
CA LEU A 918 10.54 21.95 -24.19
C LEU A 918 12.02 21.72 -24.57
N ILE A 919 12.28 21.10 -25.73
CA ILE A 919 13.63 20.93 -26.27
C ILE A 919 14.26 22.29 -26.58
N GLU A 920 13.51 23.19 -27.21
CA GLU A 920 13.94 24.58 -27.46
C GLU A 920 14.27 25.35 -26.16
N ARG A 921 13.71 24.92 -25.02
CA ARG A 921 13.96 25.48 -23.68
C ARG A 921 15.06 24.76 -22.90
N GLY A 922 15.79 23.86 -23.56
CA GLY A 922 16.98 23.21 -23.00
C GLY A 922 16.71 21.90 -22.25
N VAL A 923 15.52 21.32 -22.35
CA VAL A 923 15.26 19.96 -21.86
C VAL A 923 15.81 18.95 -22.87
N SER A 924 16.54 17.94 -22.41
CA SER A 924 17.06 16.90 -23.32
C SER A 924 15.92 16.14 -24.01
N GLY A 925 15.95 16.05 -25.34
CA GLY A 925 14.94 15.33 -26.12
C GLY A 925 14.95 13.82 -25.89
N ASP A 926 16.10 13.23 -25.54
CA ASP A 926 16.28 11.78 -25.38
C ASP A 926 15.44 11.16 -24.24
N ARG A 927 14.85 12.00 -23.39
CA ARG A 927 14.07 11.61 -22.22
C ARG A 927 12.61 12.07 -22.26
N LEU A 928 12.17 12.70 -23.36
CA LEU A 928 10.80 13.18 -23.55
C LEU A 928 10.05 12.26 -24.52
N TYR A 929 8.85 11.81 -24.13
CA TYR A 929 8.00 10.97 -24.97
C TYR A 929 6.63 11.62 -25.15
N ALA A 930 6.24 11.87 -26.40
CA ALA A 930 4.89 12.34 -26.73
C ALA A 930 3.93 11.14 -26.82
N ILE A 931 2.81 11.21 -26.10
CA ILE A 931 1.75 10.21 -26.12
C ILE A 931 0.42 10.93 -26.37
N GLY A 932 -0.37 10.47 -27.33
CA GLY A 932 -1.72 10.97 -27.56
C GLY A 932 -2.76 9.97 -27.08
N TYR A 933 -3.71 10.42 -26.27
CA TYR A 933 -4.83 9.60 -25.80
C TYR A 933 -6.16 9.96 -26.49
N GLY A 934 -6.20 11.00 -27.33
CA GLY A 934 -7.45 11.54 -27.85
C GLY A 934 -8.43 11.81 -26.70
N GLU A 935 -9.67 11.36 -26.87
CA GLU A 935 -10.74 11.49 -25.87
C GLU A 935 -10.85 10.30 -24.90
N SER A 936 -9.96 9.29 -25.01
CA SER A 936 -10.10 8.01 -24.29
C SER A 936 -9.88 8.08 -22.76
N ARG A 937 -9.35 9.19 -22.24
CA ARG A 937 -9.07 9.40 -20.81
C ARG A 937 -9.63 10.75 -20.32
N PRO A 938 -10.97 10.90 -20.23
CA PRO A 938 -11.58 12.13 -19.72
C PRO A 938 -11.39 12.24 -18.20
N VAL A 939 -11.17 13.46 -17.71
CA VAL A 939 -11.07 13.79 -16.27
C VAL A 939 -12.29 14.54 -15.77
N ALA A 940 -13.13 15.01 -16.68
CA ALA A 940 -14.37 15.70 -16.42
C ALA A 940 -15.44 15.26 -17.42
N ASP A 941 -16.69 15.57 -17.12
CA ASP A 941 -17.81 15.16 -17.96
C ASP A 941 -17.79 15.88 -19.33
N ASN A 942 -17.71 15.09 -20.40
CA ASN A 942 -17.76 15.59 -21.78
C ASN A 942 -19.15 16.15 -22.16
N ALA A 943 -20.19 15.98 -21.34
CA ALA A 943 -21.50 16.59 -21.59
C ALA A 943 -21.53 18.11 -21.33
N THR A 944 -20.57 18.65 -20.58
CA THR A 944 -20.54 20.08 -20.22
C THR A 944 -19.41 20.82 -20.94
N ALA A 945 -19.64 22.10 -21.28
CA ALA A 945 -18.60 22.92 -21.91
C ALA A 945 -17.36 23.13 -21.02
N ASP A 946 -17.57 23.18 -19.69
CA ASP A 946 -16.47 23.28 -18.72
C ASP A 946 -15.71 21.96 -18.60
N GLY A 947 -16.40 20.81 -18.60
CA GLY A 947 -15.75 19.50 -18.58
C GLY A 947 -14.98 19.21 -19.88
N LYS A 948 -15.52 19.57 -21.04
CA LYS A 948 -14.77 19.54 -22.32
C LYS A 948 -13.51 20.40 -22.28
N ARG A 949 -13.57 21.59 -21.67
CA ARG A 949 -12.39 22.45 -21.50
C ARG A 949 -11.33 21.79 -20.61
N GLN A 950 -11.74 21.08 -19.56
CA GLN A 950 -10.82 20.33 -18.67
C GLN A 950 -10.25 19.08 -19.35
N ASN A 951 -10.99 18.47 -20.28
CA ASN A 951 -10.53 17.31 -21.04
C ASN A 951 -9.52 17.66 -22.12
N ARG A 952 -9.59 18.86 -22.72
CA ARG A 952 -8.57 19.41 -23.62
C ARG A 952 -7.35 19.87 -22.82
N ARG A 953 -6.42 18.96 -22.52
CA ARG A 953 -5.27 19.23 -21.65
C ARG A 953 -3.97 18.55 -22.08
N ILE A 954 -2.86 19.04 -21.53
CA ILE A 954 -1.54 18.41 -21.58
C ILE A 954 -1.16 17.98 -20.17
N VAL A 955 -0.74 16.73 -19.99
CA VAL A 955 -0.19 16.23 -18.73
C VAL A 955 1.28 15.93 -18.94
N VAL A 956 2.13 16.39 -18.03
CA VAL A 956 3.56 16.06 -18.04
C VAL A 956 3.87 15.27 -16.77
N SER A 957 4.39 14.06 -16.92
CA SER A 957 4.62 13.14 -15.81
C SER A 957 5.99 12.46 -15.91
N ILE A 958 6.51 11.96 -14.78
CA ILE A 958 7.72 11.14 -14.77
C ILE A 958 7.30 9.68 -14.90
N ARG A 959 7.87 8.96 -15.87
CA ARG A 959 7.62 7.53 -16.07
C ARG A 959 8.15 6.73 -14.87
N GLY A 960 7.26 6.06 -14.15
CA GLY A 960 7.57 5.31 -12.93
C GLY A 960 8.27 3.97 -13.19
N ALA A 961 9.18 3.59 -12.30
CA ALA A 961 9.81 2.26 -12.24
C ALA A 961 8.99 1.25 -11.37
N ASP A 962 7.73 1.59 -11.03
CA ASP A 962 6.89 0.84 -10.09
C ASP A 962 5.65 0.20 -10.78
N GLU A 963 5.62 0.14 -12.11
CA GLU A 963 4.54 -0.51 -12.90
C GLU A 963 5.03 -1.74 -13.68
N GLU A 964 5.80 -2.61 -13.04
CA GLU A 964 5.91 -4.03 -13.44
C GLU A 964 5.32 -4.90 -12.31
N GLY A 965 4.04 -5.21 -12.46
CA GLY A 965 3.34 -6.27 -11.74
C GLY A 965 3.10 -7.47 -12.65
#